data_AF-A0AAN8RU15-F1
#
_entry.id   AF-A0AAN8RU15-F1
#
_cell.length_a   1.000
_cell.length_b   1.000
_cell.length_c   1.000
_cell.angle_alpha   90.00
_cell.angle_beta   90.00
_cell.angle_gamma   90.00
#
_symmetry.space_group_name_H-M   'P 1'
#
loop_
_entity.id
_entity.type
_entity.pdbx_description
1 polymer ?
#
loop_
_entity_poly.entity_id
_entity_poly.type
_entity_poly.pdbx_seq_one_letter_code
_entity_poly.pdbx_strand_id
1 'polypeptide(L)'
;MNEVSGKQDIASTSWESISQVSPLVGVHHGLSHQLQPQHNHPVTHYDSVPVVVPTPIRMTPLGEQNAMPPGQPHTSNPMGLPGFMEHDLPPELLQQGWRKFWSKRENRPYFWNKLSGESLWEMPNLKPSYDPITDPLGICEPGPIPNMPPQMQMPMKRRAPEEISSIPVKKFILAGPWDLEINTNVLIFERAATTLFHPHPEVEALRCGLAAKLRQCYQELCHSREGIDAPKESFNRWLIERKVLDEGSDPFLPSRCVPEISLSMYREVMEDIPMKLVRPKFTGDARKQLSRYAEAAKKVIESRNASPESRKVVKWNAEETFQWLRRTVGATYDDFQERLSHLKGQCQPHLTETVKESVEGICLKIYHFSGDYSKKILEKSKDVLKESGIPENNHPPVPIMRRVWCYPIQFSTPCPRLPNIDFLQEREQALLRYHGDPLAINTIHLQKLEQLYRYSCFDDKKFEHFLPRVWCLLKRYQAALGRSGNSPPGLGLNGSGATQAALTPTVFECLHKMFGVTFECFASPLDCYFRQYCSWFPDTDSYFGSRGTILDFKPITGSFQANPPYCDELTEAMVNHFEKLLGESGEPLSFIVFMPEWRDPAPPALVRLESSLFKRKQVVVPAYEHEYRHGYQHVVPKTEVNIRAPYGTLVVWLQNSSGFQRWGPTDDRVEALLEAFRPGRERERDRQELLSPTRGIPEPQTPETKPQILSQGPMTPNQVNLDSKPERLS
;
A
#
# COMPACT_ATOMS: atom_id res chain seq x y z
N MET A 1 47.30 -16.95 46.55
CA MET A 1 47.61 -16.19 47.78
C MET A 1 46.45 -15.26 48.07
N ASN A 2 45.81 -15.53 49.22
CA ASN A 2 44.81 -14.85 50.06
C ASN A 2 44.17 -13.50 49.64
N GLU A 3 42.83 -13.47 49.82
CA GLU A 3 41.93 -12.54 50.55
C GLU A 3 42.43 -11.09 50.83
N VAL A 4 41.61 -10.02 50.81
CA VAL A 4 40.50 -9.72 51.75
C VAL A 4 39.57 -8.59 51.22
N SER A 5 38.30 -8.72 51.62
CA SER A 5 37.10 -7.86 51.68
C SER A 5 37.20 -6.32 51.88
N GLY A 6 36.14 -5.61 51.45
CA GLY A 6 35.76 -4.26 51.90
C GLY A 6 34.39 -3.79 51.38
N LYS A 7 33.37 -3.74 52.26
CA LYS A 7 32.02 -3.18 52.08
C LYS A 7 31.98 -1.66 52.32
N GLN A 8 31.07 -0.94 51.66
CA GLN A 8 30.34 0.20 52.26
C GLN A 8 29.03 0.52 51.49
N ASP A 9 27.96 0.78 52.27
CA ASP A 9 26.55 0.99 51.92
C ASP A 9 26.16 2.48 51.77
N ILE A 10 24.88 2.71 51.38
CA ILE A 10 23.99 3.89 51.59
C ILE A 10 24.06 4.97 50.44
N ALA A 11 22.99 5.50 49.83
CA ALA A 11 21.59 5.73 50.25
C ALA A 11 20.57 5.74 49.09
N SER A 12 19.37 5.29 49.39
CA SER A 12 18.10 5.57 48.72
C SER A 12 17.49 6.89 49.20
N THR A 13 16.91 7.71 48.30
CA THR A 13 16.05 8.84 48.69
C THR A 13 14.70 8.81 47.97
N SER A 14 13.68 8.74 48.82
CA SER A 14 12.25 8.91 48.55
C SER A 14 11.90 10.38 48.33
N TRP A 15 10.88 10.64 47.50
CA TRP A 15 10.10 11.89 47.53
C TRP A 15 8.62 11.58 47.28
N GLU A 16 7.87 11.38 48.37
CA GLU A 16 6.44 11.66 48.47
C GLU A 16 6.24 13.05 49.10
N SER A 17 5.15 13.72 48.69
CA SER A 17 4.42 14.82 49.35
C SER A 17 4.39 16.12 48.56
N ILE A 18 3.22 16.45 48.00
CA ILE A 18 2.44 17.66 48.32
C ILE A 18 0.99 17.38 47.89
N SER A 19 0.11 17.38 48.88
CA SER A 19 -1.34 17.49 48.76
C SER A 19 -1.79 18.58 49.72
N GLN A 20 -2.65 19.51 49.26
CA GLN A 20 -3.80 20.08 49.97
C GLN A 20 -4.30 21.34 49.26
N VAL A 21 -5.58 21.37 48.83
CA VAL A 21 -6.61 22.33 49.30
C VAL A 21 -8.02 21.68 49.14
N SER A 22 -8.85 21.94 50.14
CA SER A 22 -10.16 21.44 50.60
C SER A 22 -11.43 21.66 49.70
N PRO A 23 -12.61 21.13 50.11
CA PRO A 23 -13.73 20.76 49.23
C PRO A 23 -14.88 21.77 49.20
N LEU A 24 -15.77 21.66 48.21
CA LEU A 24 -17.09 22.29 48.21
C LEU A 24 -18.21 21.30 47.84
N VAL A 25 -19.29 21.48 48.59
CA VAL A 25 -20.54 20.73 48.75
C VAL A 25 -21.33 20.61 47.44
N GLY A 26 -22.01 19.47 47.25
CA GLY A 26 -22.78 19.15 46.06
C GLY A 26 -24.24 19.62 46.04
N VAL A 27 -24.90 19.37 44.90
CA VAL A 27 -26.35 19.29 44.78
C VAL A 27 -26.70 18.20 43.76
N HIS A 28 -27.55 17.26 44.19
CA HIS A 28 -28.17 16.20 43.41
C HIS A 28 -29.21 16.74 42.43
N HIS A 29 -29.29 16.19 41.22
CA HIS A 29 -30.56 15.89 40.57
C HIS A 29 -30.43 14.65 39.69
N GLY A 30 -31.11 13.59 40.11
CA GLY A 30 -31.30 12.37 39.32
C GLY A 30 -32.55 12.46 38.48
N LEU A 31 -32.47 11.94 37.25
CA LEU A 31 -33.61 11.47 36.47
C LEU A 31 -33.22 10.13 35.85
N SER A 32 -33.65 9.06 36.50
CA SER A 32 -33.63 7.68 36.03
C SER A 32 -34.94 7.40 35.30
N HIS A 33 -34.87 7.10 34.00
CA HIS A 33 -35.96 6.46 33.28
C HIS A 33 -35.65 4.97 33.10
N GLN A 34 -36.36 4.14 33.88
CA GLN A 34 -36.52 2.72 33.67
C GLN A 34 -37.58 2.48 32.57
N LEU A 35 -37.28 1.61 31.60
CA LEU A 35 -38.30 0.91 30.83
C LEU A 35 -37.90 -0.57 30.69
N GLN A 36 -38.86 -1.43 31.06
CA GLN A 36 -38.80 -2.89 31.08
C GLN A 36 -38.85 -3.50 29.67
N PRO A 37 -38.42 -4.76 29.46
CA PRO A 37 -38.61 -5.48 28.21
C PRO A 37 -39.77 -6.49 28.29
N GLN A 38 -40.74 -6.41 27.38
CA GLN A 38 -41.63 -7.52 27.00
C GLN A 38 -42.10 -7.33 25.55
N HIS A 39 -41.72 -8.26 24.64
CA HIS A 39 -42.64 -9.30 24.11
C HIS A 39 -42.03 -10.12 22.96
N ASN A 40 -42.42 -11.40 22.97
CA ASN A 40 -42.19 -12.47 22.00
C ASN A 40 -42.83 -12.20 20.63
N HIS A 41 -42.26 -12.82 19.58
CA HIS A 41 -42.90 -13.71 18.56
C HIS A 41 -42.08 -13.70 17.24
N PRO A 42 -42.25 -14.68 16.31
CA PRO A 42 -41.72 -16.04 16.37
C PRO A 42 -40.74 -16.34 15.21
N VAL A 43 -39.94 -17.40 15.39
CA VAL A 43 -39.03 -17.98 14.40
C VAL A 43 -39.84 -18.66 13.28
N THR A 44 -39.55 -18.31 12.03
CA THR A 44 -40.02 -19.06 10.84
C THR A 44 -38.85 -19.84 10.25
N HIS A 45 -39.01 -21.17 10.22
CA HIS A 45 -38.14 -22.11 9.53
C HIS A 45 -38.26 -21.90 8.01
N TYR A 46 -37.12 -21.79 7.32
CA TYR A 46 -37.04 -21.97 5.88
C TYR A 46 -36.17 -23.18 5.56
N ASP A 47 -36.75 -24.04 4.73
CA ASP A 47 -36.21 -25.32 4.29
C ASP A 47 -34.89 -25.20 3.54
N SER A 48 -34.03 -26.18 3.79
CA SER A 48 -32.73 -26.37 3.17
C SER A 48 -32.87 -27.17 1.88
N VAL A 49 -32.37 -26.63 0.78
CA VAL A 49 -32.18 -27.35 -0.49
C VAL A 49 -30.70 -27.77 -0.60
N PRO A 50 -30.38 -29.06 -0.78
CA PRO A 50 -29.00 -29.52 -0.83
C PRO A 50 -28.37 -29.25 -2.21
N VAL A 51 -27.27 -28.49 -2.23
CA VAL A 51 -26.43 -28.32 -3.43
C VAL A 51 -25.30 -29.34 -3.39
N VAL A 52 -25.27 -30.18 -4.42
CA VAL A 52 -24.33 -31.26 -4.66
C VAL A 52 -22.97 -30.69 -5.13
N VAL A 53 -21.88 -31.08 -4.45
CA VAL A 53 -20.50 -30.72 -4.81
C VAL A 53 -19.83 -31.91 -5.53
N PRO A 54 -19.28 -31.74 -6.74
CA PRO A 54 -18.37 -32.73 -7.32
C PRO A 54 -16.91 -32.47 -6.89
N THR A 55 -16.27 -33.51 -6.38
CA THR A 55 -14.85 -33.59 -5.99
C THR A 55 -13.94 -33.68 -7.21
N PRO A 56 -12.76 -33.01 -7.24
CA PRO A 56 -11.70 -33.36 -8.20
C PRO A 56 -10.64 -34.29 -7.60
N ILE A 57 -10.18 -35.16 -8.49
CA ILE A 57 -9.32 -36.33 -8.32
C ILE A 57 -7.84 -35.94 -8.12
N ARG A 58 -7.15 -36.70 -7.26
CA ARG A 58 -5.69 -36.73 -7.09
C ARG A 58 -4.96 -37.11 -8.39
N MET A 59 -3.91 -36.38 -8.76
CA MET A 59 -2.78 -36.95 -9.49
C MET A 59 -1.44 -36.54 -8.85
N THR A 60 -0.63 -37.55 -8.59
CA THR A 60 0.74 -37.53 -8.06
C THR A 60 1.78 -37.62 -9.20
N PRO A 61 3.07 -37.36 -8.92
CA PRO A 61 3.99 -36.66 -9.82
C PRO A 61 4.95 -37.59 -10.59
N LEU A 62 5.62 -37.04 -11.61
CA LEU A 62 6.80 -37.64 -12.23
C LEU A 62 7.99 -36.66 -12.13
N GLY A 63 9.07 -37.12 -11.48
CA GLY A 63 10.44 -36.59 -11.65
C GLY A 63 10.99 -36.96 -13.03
N GLU A 64 12.24 -36.72 -13.43
CA GLU A 64 13.54 -36.56 -12.77
C GLU A 64 14.48 -35.94 -13.85
N GLN A 65 15.34 -34.96 -13.51
CA GLN A 65 16.80 -35.07 -13.36
C GLN A 65 17.69 -34.62 -14.55
N ASN A 66 18.74 -33.88 -14.15
CA ASN A 66 20.14 -33.83 -14.64
C ASN A 66 20.62 -32.83 -15.74
N ALA A 67 21.30 -31.80 -15.21
CA ALA A 67 22.74 -31.46 -15.36
C ALA A 67 23.35 -30.90 -16.68
N MET A 68 24.03 -29.76 -16.47
CA MET A 68 24.93 -28.87 -17.26
C MET A 68 26.24 -29.50 -17.84
N PRO A 69 27.24 -28.77 -18.43
CA PRO A 69 27.33 -27.54 -19.27
C PRO A 69 28.34 -27.73 -20.48
N PRO A 70 29.19 -26.76 -20.91
CA PRO A 70 28.95 -25.62 -21.83
C PRO A 70 29.84 -25.64 -23.10
N GLY A 71 29.49 -24.84 -24.13
CA GLY A 71 30.41 -24.57 -25.25
C GLY A 71 29.91 -23.49 -26.22
N GLN A 72 30.59 -22.36 -26.29
CA GLN A 72 30.54 -21.39 -27.39
C GLN A 72 31.69 -21.68 -28.38
N PRO A 73 31.86 -20.92 -29.48
CA PRO A 73 30.93 -20.75 -30.61
C PRO A 73 31.69 -20.99 -31.94
N HIS A 74 31.07 -21.40 -33.06
CA HIS A 74 31.58 -21.00 -34.38
C HIS A 74 30.53 -21.13 -35.48
N THR A 75 30.63 -20.16 -36.37
CA THR A 75 29.85 -19.80 -37.54
C THR A 75 29.85 -20.84 -38.66
N SER A 76 28.67 -21.11 -39.22
CA SER A 76 28.54 -21.44 -40.64
C SER A 76 27.13 -21.10 -41.14
N ASN A 77 27.05 -20.18 -42.09
CA ASN A 77 25.90 -20.04 -42.99
C ASN A 77 26.10 -21.06 -44.12
N PRO A 78 25.00 -21.65 -44.64
CA PRO A 78 24.79 -21.48 -46.07
C PRO A 78 23.32 -21.22 -46.45
N MET A 79 23.18 -20.18 -47.26
CA MET A 79 22.29 -19.99 -48.42
C MET A 79 20.89 -20.62 -48.44
N GLY A 80 19.90 -19.74 -48.62
CA GLY A 80 19.06 -19.79 -49.82
C GLY A 80 17.55 -19.96 -49.58
N LEU A 81 16.82 -18.84 -49.46
CA LEU A 81 15.49 -18.69 -50.05
C LEU A 81 15.22 -17.19 -50.32
N PRO A 82 14.65 -16.83 -51.49
CA PRO A 82 14.66 -15.48 -52.02
C PRO A 82 13.38 -14.72 -51.64
N GLY A 83 13.51 -13.41 -51.43
CA GLY A 83 12.39 -12.50 -51.71
C GLY A 83 11.69 -11.81 -50.55
N PHE A 84 12.31 -11.63 -49.37
CA PHE A 84 11.76 -10.70 -48.38
C PHE A 84 12.88 -9.90 -47.72
N MET A 85 12.66 -8.58 -47.63
CA MET A 85 13.43 -7.57 -46.89
C MET A 85 14.53 -6.81 -47.65
N GLU A 86 14.15 -5.96 -48.61
CA GLU A 86 15.08 -4.92 -49.13
C GLU A 86 14.52 -3.49 -49.12
N HIS A 87 13.36 -3.23 -48.50
CA HIS A 87 12.69 -1.90 -48.57
C HIS A 87 12.32 -1.25 -47.23
N ASP A 88 13.16 -1.39 -46.20
CA ASP A 88 12.88 -0.82 -44.87
C ASP A 88 13.83 0.32 -44.43
N LEU A 89 14.67 0.84 -45.35
CA LEU A 89 15.60 1.94 -45.07
C LEU A 89 15.57 2.99 -46.20
N PRO A 90 15.67 4.30 -45.86
CA PRO A 90 15.87 5.36 -46.84
C PRO A 90 17.03 5.08 -47.79
N PRO A 91 16.92 5.42 -49.09
CA PRO A 91 17.98 5.19 -50.10
C PRO A 91 19.35 5.74 -49.69
N GLU A 92 19.37 6.86 -48.97
CA GLU A 92 20.56 7.55 -48.48
C GLU A 92 21.32 6.69 -47.46
N LEU A 93 20.62 6.02 -46.54
CA LEU A 93 21.23 5.11 -45.57
C LEU A 93 21.72 3.82 -46.21
N LEU A 94 21.02 3.34 -47.25
CA LEU A 94 21.45 2.18 -48.03
C LEU A 94 22.76 2.47 -48.78
N GLN A 95 22.92 3.69 -49.33
CA GLN A 95 24.16 4.17 -49.96
C GLN A 95 25.29 4.33 -48.95
N GLN A 96 25.00 4.81 -47.73
CA GLN A 96 25.96 4.90 -46.62
C GLN A 96 26.32 3.53 -46.01
N GLY A 97 25.81 2.42 -46.55
CA GLY A 97 26.18 1.07 -46.16
C GLY A 97 25.33 0.45 -45.05
N TRP A 98 24.28 1.12 -44.57
CA TRP A 98 23.40 0.58 -43.54
C TRP A 98 22.45 -0.49 -44.10
N ARG A 99 22.20 -1.53 -43.29
CA ARG A 99 21.24 -2.61 -43.56
C ARG A 99 20.51 -2.97 -42.26
N LYS A 100 19.25 -3.39 -42.36
CA LYS A 100 18.43 -3.81 -41.21
C LYS A 100 18.43 -5.34 -41.10
N PHE A 101 18.62 -5.86 -39.90
CA PHE A 101 18.63 -7.27 -39.57
C PHE A 101 17.72 -7.56 -38.37
N TRP A 102 17.30 -8.81 -38.20
CA TRP A 102 16.53 -9.25 -37.02
C TRP A 102 17.42 -10.02 -36.04
N SER A 103 17.49 -9.58 -34.79
CA SER A 103 18.18 -10.33 -33.74
C SER A 103 17.25 -11.39 -33.17
N LYS A 104 17.57 -12.67 -33.40
CA LYS A 104 16.84 -13.79 -32.77
C LYS A 104 17.01 -13.83 -31.25
N ARG A 105 18.13 -13.34 -30.71
CA ARG A 105 18.41 -13.31 -29.27
C ARG A 105 17.58 -12.26 -28.55
N GLU A 106 17.51 -11.06 -29.12
CA GLU A 106 16.86 -9.90 -28.51
C GLU A 106 15.41 -9.70 -29.00
N ASN A 107 14.97 -10.57 -29.91
CA ASN A 107 13.65 -10.54 -30.56
C ASN A 107 13.23 -9.15 -31.10
N ARG A 108 14.19 -8.40 -31.66
CA ARG A 108 13.98 -7.06 -32.22
C ARG A 108 14.93 -6.76 -33.40
N PRO A 109 14.61 -5.79 -34.27
CA PRO A 109 15.49 -5.42 -35.37
C PRO A 109 16.70 -4.60 -34.89
N TYR A 110 17.80 -4.66 -35.63
CA TYR A 110 18.99 -3.83 -35.48
C TYR A 110 19.54 -3.43 -36.85
N PHE A 111 20.33 -2.36 -36.89
CA PHE A 111 20.93 -1.79 -38.09
C PHE A 111 22.44 -2.01 -38.06
N TRP A 112 22.99 -2.53 -39.14
CA TRP A 112 24.43 -2.76 -39.28
C TRP A 112 24.98 -2.02 -40.48
N ASN A 113 26.08 -1.31 -40.30
CA ASN A 113 26.77 -0.64 -41.39
C ASN A 113 27.88 -1.52 -41.95
N LYS A 114 27.76 -1.90 -43.22
CA LYS A 114 28.75 -2.76 -43.88
C LYS A 114 30.10 -2.10 -44.15
N LEU A 115 30.16 -0.76 -44.15
CA LEU A 115 31.36 0.02 -44.43
C LEU A 115 32.14 0.35 -43.15
N SER A 116 31.46 0.63 -42.03
CA SER A 116 32.10 0.92 -40.74
C SER A 116 32.15 -0.28 -39.77
N GLY A 117 31.38 -1.33 -40.02
CA GLY A 117 31.24 -2.49 -39.13
C GLY A 117 30.36 -2.25 -37.89
N GLU A 118 29.77 -1.05 -37.75
CA GLU A 118 28.99 -0.63 -36.59
C GLU A 118 27.58 -1.26 -36.55
N SER A 119 27.10 -1.60 -35.35
CA SER A 119 25.72 -2.09 -35.12
C SER A 119 24.97 -1.16 -34.17
N LEU A 120 23.78 -0.71 -34.56
CA LEU A 120 22.88 0.11 -33.76
C LEU A 120 21.53 -0.58 -33.58
N TRP A 121 20.94 -0.44 -32.39
CA TRP A 121 19.59 -0.94 -32.13
C TRP A 121 18.49 0.04 -32.57
N GLU A 122 18.88 1.28 -32.86
CA GLU A 122 18.00 2.36 -33.31
C GLU A 122 18.38 2.81 -34.73
N MET A 123 17.43 3.43 -35.44
CA MET A 123 17.66 3.85 -36.83
C MET A 123 18.76 4.93 -36.89
N PRO A 124 19.78 4.77 -37.74
CA PRO A 124 20.85 5.76 -37.87
C PRO A 124 20.30 7.12 -38.32
N ASN A 125 20.61 8.19 -37.58
CA ASN A 125 20.18 9.54 -37.93
C ASN A 125 21.01 10.09 -39.11
N LEU A 126 20.32 10.58 -40.15
CA LEU A 126 20.93 11.37 -41.21
C LEU A 126 21.37 12.72 -40.61
N LYS A 127 22.65 12.86 -40.24
CA LYS A 127 23.18 14.17 -39.82
C LYS A 127 23.27 15.09 -41.06
N PRO A 128 22.72 16.32 -41.02
CA PRO A 128 23.11 17.35 -41.97
C PRO A 128 24.59 17.69 -41.77
N SER A 129 25.29 17.90 -42.87
CA SER A 129 26.69 18.32 -42.90
C SER A 129 26.90 19.64 -42.14
N TYR A 130 27.89 19.63 -41.24
CA TYR A 130 28.78 20.75 -40.87
C TYR A 130 28.13 22.12 -40.53
N ASP A 131 28.11 22.45 -39.23
CA ASP A 131 27.83 23.79 -38.71
C ASP A 131 29.16 24.49 -38.36
N PRO A 132 29.54 25.60 -39.02
CA PRO A 132 30.81 26.29 -38.82
C PRO A 132 30.88 27.15 -37.53
N ILE A 133 30.15 26.79 -36.47
CA ILE A 133 30.17 27.49 -35.17
C ILE A 133 30.89 26.70 -34.04
N THR A 134 31.46 25.53 -34.34
CA THR A 134 32.28 24.78 -33.36
C THR A 134 33.70 24.54 -33.86
N ASP A 135 34.43 25.63 -34.12
CA ASP A 135 35.90 25.60 -34.22
C ASP A 135 36.51 26.09 -32.89
N PRO A 136 37.26 25.24 -32.15
CA PRO A 136 37.93 25.61 -30.92
C PRO A 136 39.27 26.36 -31.11
N LEU A 137 39.64 26.79 -32.33
CA LEU A 137 40.91 27.48 -32.61
C LEU A 137 40.70 28.74 -33.46
N GLY A 138 40.34 29.85 -32.82
CA GLY A 138 40.05 31.14 -33.48
C GLY A 138 41.20 31.71 -34.33
N ILE A 139 41.03 31.68 -35.66
CA ILE A 139 41.84 32.43 -36.62
C ILE A 139 40.92 32.94 -37.76
N CYS A 140 41.08 34.23 -38.10
CA CYS A 140 40.51 35.01 -39.23
C CYS A 140 39.29 35.92 -38.95
N GLU A 141 39.61 37.19 -38.66
CA GLU A 141 38.87 38.42 -39.06
C GLU A 141 38.77 38.56 -40.60
N PRO A 142 37.84 39.36 -41.21
CA PRO A 142 37.71 40.81 -40.96
C PRO A 142 36.35 41.53 -41.19
N GLY A 143 36.20 42.71 -40.54
CA GLY A 143 35.80 43.96 -41.21
C GLY A 143 34.39 44.56 -40.93
N PRO A 144 34.23 45.91 -40.95
CA PRO A 144 33.20 46.67 -40.21
C PRO A 144 31.94 47.01 -41.05
N ILE A 145 30.90 47.68 -40.51
CA ILE A 145 30.50 49.12 -40.62
C ILE A 145 28.99 49.20 -40.15
N PRO A 146 28.27 50.34 -39.93
CA PRO A 146 28.27 51.35 -38.85
C PRO A 146 26.91 51.61 -38.10
N ASN A 147 27.03 52.10 -36.85
CA ASN A 147 26.35 53.21 -36.13
C ASN A 147 24.86 53.66 -36.29
N MET A 148 24.25 53.90 -35.09
CA MET A 148 23.19 54.87 -34.64
C MET A 148 21.72 54.41 -34.46
N PRO A 149 20.92 55.03 -33.52
CA PRO A 149 21.19 55.62 -32.19
C PRO A 149 20.19 55.14 -31.08
N PRO A 150 20.28 55.56 -29.80
CA PRO A 150 19.53 54.98 -28.67
C PRO A 150 18.24 55.72 -28.32
N GLN A 151 17.16 55.00 -27.95
CA GLN A 151 15.96 55.61 -27.37
C GLN A 151 15.42 54.87 -26.13
N MET A 152 15.37 55.66 -25.06
CA MET A 152 14.70 55.62 -23.76
C MET A 152 13.73 54.48 -23.39
N GLN A 153 13.95 53.93 -22.19
CA GLN A 153 12.99 53.20 -21.36
C GLN A 153 11.91 54.12 -20.77
N MET A 154 10.66 53.65 -20.71
CA MET A 154 9.76 53.83 -19.56
C MET A 154 8.73 52.68 -19.47
N PRO A 155 8.20 52.34 -18.27
CA PRO A 155 7.62 51.03 -17.97
C PRO A 155 6.09 51.06 -17.83
N MET A 156 5.34 50.08 -18.36
CA MET A 156 3.96 49.81 -17.90
C MET A 156 3.50 48.35 -18.08
N LYS A 157 3.00 47.80 -16.96
CA LYS A 157 1.96 46.75 -16.77
C LYS A 157 2.13 45.39 -17.46
N ARG A 158 2.49 44.38 -16.65
CA ARG A 158 2.33 42.94 -16.95
C ARG A 158 0.86 42.60 -17.25
N ARG A 159 0.56 42.33 -18.52
CA ARG A 159 -0.55 41.45 -18.95
C ARG A 159 -0.03 40.01 -19.07
N ALA A 160 -0.94 39.07 -18.89
CA ALA A 160 -0.71 37.62 -19.01
C ALA A 160 -0.10 37.25 -20.37
N PRO A 161 0.80 36.26 -20.46
CA PRO A 161 1.40 35.87 -21.72
C PRO A 161 0.44 34.94 -22.48
N GLU A 162 -0.11 35.44 -23.59
CA GLU A 162 -0.66 34.60 -24.66
C GLU A 162 0.50 34.09 -25.55
N GLU A 163 0.45 32.78 -25.76
CA GLU A 163 1.06 31.93 -26.79
C GLU A 163 2.24 32.50 -27.60
N ILE A 164 3.45 32.20 -27.12
CA ILE A 164 4.60 32.00 -28.00
C ILE A 164 4.48 30.59 -28.57
N SER A 165 4.41 30.50 -29.90
CA SER A 165 4.51 29.27 -30.68
C SER A 165 5.83 28.58 -30.36
N SER A 166 5.80 27.69 -29.36
CA SER A 166 6.92 26.85 -28.98
C SER A 166 6.91 25.60 -29.84
N ILE A 167 8.06 25.32 -30.45
CA ILE A 167 8.42 24.00 -30.95
C ILE A 167 8.03 22.98 -29.86
N PRO A 168 7.26 21.92 -30.15
CA PRO A 168 6.78 21.02 -29.12
C PRO A 168 7.97 20.31 -28.48
N VAL A 169 8.37 20.79 -27.30
CA VAL A 169 9.29 20.06 -26.42
C VAL A 169 8.58 18.73 -26.15
N LYS A 170 9.13 17.63 -26.65
CA LYS A 170 8.60 16.29 -26.37
C LYS A 170 8.41 16.16 -24.86
N LYS A 171 7.16 16.07 -24.42
CA LYS A 171 6.80 15.89 -23.01
C LYS A 171 7.44 14.59 -22.54
N PHE A 172 8.38 14.68 -21.60
CA PHE A 172 8.99 13.50 -21.00
C PHE A 172 7.94 12.80 -20.13
N ILE A 173 7.57 11.57 -20.49
CA ILE A 173 6.65 10.73 -19.73
C ILE A 173 7.48 9.67 -19.01
N LEU A 174 7.41 9.66 -17.68
CA LEU A 174 8.12 8.67 -16.87
C LEU A 174 7.36 7.34 -16.89
N ALA A 175 7.97 6.32 -17.49
CA ALA A 175 7.41 4.97 -17.48
C ALA A 175 7.51 4.34 -16.07
N GLY A 176 6.47 3.62 -15.66
CA GLY A 176 6.45 2.90 -14.39
C GLY A 176 5.07 2.32 -14.08
N PRO A 177 4.91 1.68 -12.91
CA PRO A 177 3.62 1.17 -12.43
C PRO A 177 2.73 2.29 -11.86
N TRP A 178 2.65 3.41 -12.57
CA TRP A 178 1.92 4.63 -12.24
C TRP A 178 1.58 5.38 -13.53
N ASP A 179 0.59 6.25 -13.47
CA ASP A 179 0.30 7.22 -14.53
C ASP A 179 0.16 8.62 -13.91
N LEU A 180 1.28 9.33 -13.95
CA LEU A 180 1.38 10.69 -13.42
C LEU A 180 0.84 11.74 -14.39
N GLU A 181 0.43 11.36 -15.60
CA GLU A 181 -0.03 12.30 -16.63
C GLU A 181 -1.53 12.58 -16.51
N ILE A 182 -2.28 11.66 -15.91
CA ILE A 182 -3.71 11.80 -15.65
C ILE A 182 -3.98 13.03 -14.76
N ASN A 183 -4.71 13.99 -15.34
CA ASN A 183 -5.15 15.20 -14.65
C ASN A 183 -6.26 14.88 -13.63
N THR A 184 -6.30 15.64 -12.55
CA THR A 184 -7.39 15.55 -11.58
C THR A 184 -8.72 16.00 -12.18
N ASN A 185 -9.80 15.29 -11.84
CA ASN A 185 -11.18 15.76 -12.04
C ASN A 185 -11.81 16.30 -10.75
N VAL A 186 -11.00 16.51 -9.71
CA VAL A 186 -11.46 16.88 -8.38
C VAL A 186 -11.44 18.39 -8.18
N LEU A 187 -12.60 18.96 -7.86
CA LEU A 187 -12.71 20.34 -7.38
C LEU A 187 -12.84 20.38 -5.86
N ILE A 188 -12.22 21.39 -5.26
CA ILE A 188 -12.36 21.75 -3.85
C ILE A 188 -12.71 23.23 -3.74
N PHE A 189 -13.14 23.66 -2.56
CA PHE A 189 -13.00 25.06 -2.20
C PHE A 189 -11.54 25.35 -1.84
N GLU A 190 -11.06 26.52 -2.26
CA GLU A 190 -9.73 27.00 -1.93
C GLU A 190 -9.49 26.95 -0.41
N ARG A 191 -8.35 26.40 -0.01
CA ARG A 191 -8.02 26.12 1.40
C ARG A 191 -6.95 27.09 1.88
N ALA A 192 -7.00 27.39 3.18
CA ALA A 192 -5.91 28.09 3.85
C ALA A 192 -4.62 27.26 3.78
N ALA A 193 -3.48 27.94 3.71
CA ALA A 193 -2.19 27.28 3.88
C ALA A 193 -2.08 26.66 5.28
N THR A 194 -1.43 25.50 5.37
CA THR A 194 -1.24 24.80 6.64
C THR A 194 -0.25 25.52 7.53
N THR A 195 -0.44 25.38 8.84
CA THR A 195 0.47 25.83 9.90
C THR A 195 1.45 24.73 10.33
N LEU A 196 1.41 23.56 9.69
CA LEU A 196 2.43 22.53 9.89
C LEU A 196 3.81 23.08 9.54
N PHE A 197 4.82 22.62 10.28
CA PHE A 197 6.21 22.95 9.98
C PHE A 197 6.68 22.23 8.72
N HIS A 198 7.55 22.89 7.95
CA HIS A 198 8.31 22.23 6.89
C HIS A 198 9.14 21.07 7.47
N PRO A 199 9.28 19.94 6.76
CA PRO A 199 10.10 18.83 7.22
C PRO A 199 11.58 19.22 7.18
N HIS A 200 12.30 18.91 8.27
CA HIS A 200 13.73 19.17 8.40
C HIS A 200 14.45 17.90 8.90
N PRO A 201 15.57 17.46 8.29
CA PRO A 201 16.23 16.19 8.65
C PRO A 201 16.57 16.04 10.14
N GLU A 202 17.00 17.10 10.84
CA GLU A 202 17.22 17.04 12.29
C GLU A 202 15.97 16.75 13.11
N VAL A 203 14.87 17.44 12.78
CA VAL A 203 13.58 17.26 13.46
C VAL A 203 13.05 15.87 13.16
N GLU A 204 13.23 15.41 11.93
CA GLU A 204 12.75 14.10 11.48
C GLU A 204 13.51 12.95 12.12
N ALA A 205 14.84 13.08 12.26
CA ALA A 205 15.66 12.13 13.00
C ALA A 205 15.23 12.04 14.47
N LEU A 206 14.99 13.20 15.13
CA LEU A 206 14.48 13.24 16.50
C LEU A 206 13.10 12.58 16.61
N ARG A 207 12.16 12.97 15.75
CA ARG A 207 10.79 12.45 15.70
C ARG A 207 10.78 10.93 15.55
N CYS A 208 11.51 10.41 14.56
CA CYS A 208 11.58 8.98 14.30
C CYS A 208 12.30 8.21 15.43
N GLY A 209 13.34 8.79 16.03
CA GLY A 209 14.01 8.22 17.21
C GLY A 209 13.09 8.14 18.43
N LEU A 210 12.26 9.16 18.67
CA LEU A 210 11.27 9.16 19.75
C LEU A 210 10.13 8.18 19.49
N ALA A 211 9.65 8.05 18.24
CA ALA A 211 8.66 7.04 17.88
C ALA A 211 9.19 5.61 18.09
N ALA A 212 10.46 5.34 17.75
CA ALA A 212 11.10 4.05 18.01
C ALA A 212 11.21 3.76 19.53
N LYS A 213 11.61 4.75 20.33
CA LYS A 213 11.62 4.64 21.80
C LYS A 213 10.23 4.37 22.37
N LEU A 214 9.20 5.01 21.82
CA LEU A 214 7.81 4.81 22.26
C LEU A 214 7.32 3.39 21.96
N ARG A 215 7.64 2.83 20.79
CA ARG A 215 7.39 1.41 20.46
C ARG A 215 8.07 0.46 21.43
N GLN A 216 9.34 0.71 21.74
CA GLN A 216 10.09 -0.09 22.70
C GLN A 216 9.45 -0.03 24.10
N CYS A 217 9.05 1.15 24.54
CA CYS A 217 8.36 1.33 25.82
C CYS A 217 7.04 0.55 25.87
N TYR A 218 6.28 0.52 24.77
CA TYR A 218 5.05 -0.27 24.69
C TYR A 218 5.30 -1.77 24.85
N GLN A 219 6.30 -2.31 24.14
CA GLN A 219 6.74 -3.70 24.31
C GLN A 219 7.15 -4.00 25.77
N GLU A 220 7.94 -3.13 26.39
CA GLU A 220 8.39 -3.29 27.78
C GLU A 220 7.22 -3.22 28.78
N LEU A 221 6.22 -2.36 28.55
CA LEU A 221 5.03 -2.24 29.40
C LEU A 221 4.14 -3.48 29.30
N CYS A 222 3.88 -3.99 28.09
CA CYS A 222 3.15 -5.26 27.91
C CYS A 222 3.86 -6.42 28.63
N HIS A 223 5.18 -6.51 28.48
CA HIS A 223 5.95 -7.60 29.09
C HIS A 223 5.99 -7.48 30.62
N SER A 224 6.32 -6.30 31.15
CA SER A 224 6.50 -6.09 32.59
C SER A 224 5.20 -6.10 33.38
N ARG A 225 4.09 -5.62 32.80
CA ARG A 225 2.80 -5.54 33.50
C ARG A 225 1.91 -6.76 33.28
N GLU A 226 1.91 -7.31 32.07
CA GLU A 226 0.97 -8.39 31.68
C GLU A 226 1.67 -9.70 31.32
N GLY A 227 3.00 -9.72 31.21
CA GLY A 227 3.75 -10.95 30.89
C GLY A 227 3.55 -11.43 29.45
N ILE A 228 3.12 -10.53 28.55
CA ILE A 228 2.88 -10.81 27.13
C ILE A 228 3.78 -9.91 26.26
N ASP A 229 4.04 -10.35 25.03
CA ASP A 229 4.59 -9.45 24.02
C ASP A 229 3.54 -8.42 23.58
N ALA A 230 3.97 -7.26 23.10
CA ALA A 230 3.03 -6.33 22.48
C ALA A 230 2.34 -7.02 21.29
N PRO A 231 1.00 -6.97 21.20
CA PRO A 231 0.29 -7.56 20.08
C PRO A 231 0.82 -7.02 18.74
N LYS A 232 0.95 -7.92 17.76
CA LYS A 232 1.62 -7.60 16.50
C LYS A 232 0.84 -6.52 15.74
N GLU A 233 1.53 -5.48 15.28
CA GLU A 233 0.97 -4.30 14.60
C GLU A 233 0.04 -3.41 15.45
N SER A 234 -0.23 -3.73 16.72
CA SER A 234 -1.17 -2.95 17.54
C SER A 234 -0.71 -1.50 17.75
N PHE A 235 0.60 -1.25 17.83
CA PHE A 235 1.13 0.11 17.89
C PHE A 235 0.86 0.90 16.61
N ASN A 236 0.94 0.26 15.44
CA ASN A 236 0.63 0.92 14.16
C ASN A 236 -0.86 1.24 14.07
N ARG A 237 -1.73 0.31 14.45
CA ARG A 237 -3.17 0.55 14.51
C ARG A 237 -3.52 1.63 15.53
N TRP A 238 -2.87 1.63 16.69
CA TRP A 238 -3.00 2.69 17.68
C TRP A 238 -2.64 4.07 17.12
N LEU A 239 -1.52 4.21 16.40
CA LEU A 239 -1.17 5.48 15.76
C LEU A 239 -2.26 5.97 14.79
N ILE A 240 -2.78 5.06 13.95
CA ILE A 240 -3.83 5.36 12.98
C ILE A 240 -5.12 5.78 13.70
N GLU A 241 -5.57 4.97 14.66
CA GLU A 241 -6.79 5.18 15.43
C GLU A 241 -6.73 6.52 16.19
N ARG A 242 -5.63 6.78 16.90
CA ARG A 242 -5.45 8.06 17.61
C ARG A 242 -5.46 9.25 16.65
N LYS A 243 -4.84 9.14 15.47
CA LYS A 243 -4.83 10.22 14.45
C LYS A 243 -6.18 10.51 13.82
N VAL A 244 -7.18 9.64 13.96
CA VAL A 244 -8.58 9.97 13.61
C VAL A 244 -9.16 11.02 14.56
N LEU A 245 -8.73 11.02 15.83
CA LEU A 245 -9.29 11.84 16.92
C LEU A 245 -8.35 12.96 17.39
N ASP A 246 -7.09 12.96 16.94
CA ASP A 246 -6.05 13.84 17.45
C ASP A 246 -6.22 15.29 16.98
N GLU A 247 -6.35 16.21 17.93
CA GLU A 247 -6.29 17.66 17.71
C GLU A 247 -4.88 18.23 18.00
N GLY A 248 -3.88 17.36 18.01
CA GLY A 248 -2.47 17.68 18.20
C GLY A 248 -1.83 18.35 16.99
N SER A 249 -0.63 18.89 17.18
CA SER A 249 0.10 19.60 16.11
C SER A 249 1.18 18.77 15.40
N ASP A 250 1.69 17.69 16.02
CA ASP A 250 2.67 16.84 15.36
C ASP A 250 1.99 15.98 14.28
N PRO A 251 2.54 15.86 13.07
CA PRO A 251 1.92 15.08 12.00
C PRO A 251 1.97 13.57 12.22
N PHE A 252 2.81 13.07 13.14
CA PHE A 252 3.06 11.64 13.32
C PHE A 252 2.58 11.12 14.68
N LEU A 253 3.01 11.74 15.79
CA LEU A 253 2.68 11.29 17.14
C LEU A 253 1.38 11.94 17.63
N PRO A 254 0.44 11.16 18.21
CA PRO A 254 -0.77 11.72 18.82
C PRO A 254 -0.45 12.42 20.15
N SER A 255 -1.21 13.46 20.49
CA SER A 255 -0.92 14.28 21.67
C SER A 255 -2.14 14.93 22.32
N ARG A 256 -3.28 15.02 21.61
CA ARG A 256 -4.51 15.63 22.11
C ARG A 256 -5.72 14.85 21.59
N CYS A 257 -5.98 13.69 22.19
CA CYS A 257 -7.09 12.80 21.86
C CYS A 257 -8.09 12.74 23.01
N VAL A 258 -9.38 12.66 22.68
CA VAL A 258 -10.45 12.36 23.64
C VAL A 258 -11.28 11.20 23.10
N PRO A 259 -11.42 10.08 23.85
CA PRO A 259 -10.81 9.78 25.15
C PRO A 259 -9.29 9.49 25.03
N GLU A 260 -8.54 9.65 26.13
CA GLU A 260 -7.08 9.38 26.15
C GLU A 260 -6.76 7.89 25.98
N ILE A 261 -7.57 7.01 26.54
CA ILE A 261 -7.42 5.56 26.41
C ILE A 261 -7.85 5.13 25.01
N SER A 262 -6.95 4.44 24.30
CA SER A 262 -7.24 3.85 23.01
C SER A 262 -7.99 2.54 23.17
N LEU A 263 -9.20 2.48 22.61
CA LEU A 263 -9.99 1.26 22.62
C LEU A 263 -9.39 0.19 21.69
N SER A 264 -8.74 0.60 20.59
CA SER A 264 -7.98 -0.31 19.72
C SER A 264 -6.84 -0.97 20.49
N MET A 265 -5.94 -0.19 21.09
CA MET A 265 -4.81 -0.74 21.87
C MET A 265 -5.31 -1.59 23.06
N TYR A 266 -6.32 -1.10 23.79
CA TYR A 266 -6.90 -1.81 24.93
C TYR A 266 -7.44 -3.19 24.52
N ARG A 267 -8.27 -3.26 23.46
CA ARG A 267 -8.87 -4.52 22.98
C ARG A 267 -7.81 -5.53 22.58
N GLU A 268 -6.78 -5.08 21.85
CA GLU A 268 -5.73 -5.98 21.36
C GLU A 268 -4.83 -6.51 22.48
N VAL A 269 -4.49 -5.67 23.47
CA VAL A 269 -3.74 -6.12 24.65
C VAL A 269 -4.59 -7.09 25.47
N MET A 270 -5.88 -6.81 25.66
CA MET A 270 -6.80 -7.69 26.38
C MET A 270 -6.98 -9.07 25.72
N GLU A 271 -6.99 -9.15 24.38
CA GLU A 271 -7.17 -10.40 23.65
C GLU A 271 -6.00 -11.38 23.83
N ASP A 272 -4.78 -10.85 24.03
CA ASP A 272 -3.58 -11.65 24.29
C ASP A 272 -3.39 -11.99 25.78
N ILE A 273 -4.29 -11.58 26.68
CA ILE A 273 -4.28 -11.94 28.11
C ILE A 273 -5.19 -13.15 28.36
N PRO A 274 -4.75 -14.18 29.10
CA PRO A 274 -3.49 -14.26 29.88
C PRO A 274 -2.29 -14.75 29.07
N MET A 275 -2.51 -15.23 27.84
CA MET A 275 -1.47 -15.53 26.87
C MET A 275 -2.05 -15.48 25.46
N LYS A 276 -1.21 -15.10 24.49
CA LYS A 276 -1.55 -15.15 23.08
C LYS A 276 -1.89 -16.57 22.63
N LEU A 277 -3.07 -16.73 22.05
CA LEU A 277 -3.51 -17.98 21.45
C LEU A 277 -3.03 -18.06 19.99
N VAL A 278 -2.49 -19.21 19.63
CA VAL A 278 -2.08 -19.54 18.26
C VAL A 278 -2.84 -20.76 17.78
N ARG A 279 -3.14 -20.84 16.48
CA ARG A 279 -3.76 -22.03 15.89
C ARG A 279 -2.79 -23.21 15.98
N PRO A 280 -3.05 -24.25 16.79
CA PRO A 280 -2.13 -25.37 16.91
C PRO A 280 -2.06 -26.17 15.61
N LYS A 281 -0.88 -26.66 15.24
CA LYS A 281 -0.70 -27.49 14.04
C LYS A 281 -1.01 -28.96 14.30
N PHE A 282 -0.76 -29.41 15.52
CA PHE A 282 -0.90 -30.81 15.93
C PHE A 282 -1.69 -30.93 17.23
N THR A 283 -2.33 -32.08 17.44
CA THR A 283 -3.08 -32.40 18.66
C THR A 283 -2.24 -32.22 19.94
N GLY A 284 -0.96 -32.58 19.90
CA GLY A 284 -0.04 -32.38 21.02
C GLY A 284 0.16 -30.89 21.37
N ASP A 285 0.17 -30.01 20.37
CA ASP A 285 0.28 -28.56 20.59
C ASP A 285 -1.02 -27.98 21.14
N ALA A 286 -2.18 -28.49 20.69
CA ALA A 286 -3.49 -28.11 21.24
C ALA A 286 -3.59 -28.45 22.72
N ARG A 287 -3.17 -29.66 23.12
CA ARG A 287 -3.09 -30.08 24.53
C ARG A 287 -2.18 -29.17 25.35
N LYS A 288 -0.98 -28.86 24.83
CA LYS A 288 -0.02 -27.96 25.49
C LYS A 288 -0.61 -26.55 25.65
N GLN A 289 -1.26 -26.01 24.63
CA GLN A 289 -1.87 -24.69 24.68
C GLN A 289 -3.00 -24.62 25.73
N LEU A 290 -3.87 -25.62 25.79
CA LEU A 290 -4.90 -25.71 26.83
C LEU A 290 -4.30 -25.70 28.24
N SER A 291 -3.25 -26.51 28.47
CA SER A 291 -2.55 -26.56 29.75
C SER A 291 -1.91 -25.21 30.12
N ARG A 292 -1.23 -24.56 29.16
CA ARG A 292 -0.57 -23.26 29.37
C ARG A 292 -1.58 -22.15 29.63
N TYR A 293 -2.73 -22.17 28.96
CA TYR A 293 -3.80 -21.21 29.20
C TYR A 293 -4.36 -21.34 30.61
N ALA A 294 -4.68 -22.57 31.06
CA ALA A 294 -5.16 -22.83 32.41
C ALA A 294 -4.15 -22.37 33.48
N GLU A 295 -2.86 -22.63 33.26
CA GLU A 295 -1.78 -22.20 34.15
C GLU A 295 -1.64 -20.67 34.18
N ALA A 296 -1.66 -20.01 33.01
CA ALA A 296 -1.56 -18.56 32.89
C ALA A 296 -2.76 -17.86 33.54
N ALA A 297 -3.98 -18.34 33.31
CA ALA A 297 -5.20 -17.82 33.94
C ALA A 297 -5.14 -17.91 35.47
N LYS A 298 -4.70 -19.07 35.98
CA LYS A 298 -4.50 -19.28 37.42
C LYS A 298 -3.42 -18.36 37.98
N LYS A 299 -2.30 -18.17 37.27
CA LYS A 299 -1.22 -17.27 37.69
C LYS A 299 -1.72 -15.82 37.81
N VAL A 300 -2.42 -15.31 36.79
CA VAL A 300 -2.96 -13.94 36.78
C VAL A 300 -3.91 -13.70 37.94
N ILE A 301 -4.85 -14.62 38.20
CA ILE A 301 -5.84 -14.44 39.27
C ILE A 301 -5.25 -14.59 40.68
N GLU A 302 -4.15 -15.35 40.82
CA GLU A 302 -3.45 -15.54 42.09
C GLU A 302 -2.54 -14.36 42.43
N SER A 303 -1.84 -13.81 41.43
CA SER A 303 -0.84 -12.76 41.62
C SER A 303 -1.42 -11.35 41.69
N ARG A 304 -2.72 -11.17 41.46
CA ARG A 304 -3.38 -9.86 41.43
C ARG A 304 -4.48 -9.73 42.46
N ASN A 305 -4.91 -8.49 42.67
CA ASN A 305 -6.05 -8.17 43.50
C ASN A 305 -7.35 -8.47 42.74
N ALA A 306 -7.84 -9.70 42.87
CA ALA A 306 -9.08 -10.18 42.28
C ALA A 306 -10.14 -10.44 43.36
N SER A 307 -11.42 -10.25 43.03
CA SER A 307 -12.52 -10.57 43.94
C SER A 307 -12.50 -12.05 44.36
N PRO A 308 -12.98 -12.39 45.58
CA PRO A 308 -13.06 -13.78 46.04
C PRO A 308 -13.83 -14.69 45.06
N GLU A 309 -14.88 -14.15 44.45
CA GLU A 309 -15.71 -14.81 43.45
C GLU A 309 -14.89 -15.12 42.18
N SER A 310 -14.25 -14.10 41.59
CA SER A 310 -13.39 -14.27 40.40
C SER A 310 -12.25 -15.25 40.66
N ARG A 311 -11.62 -15.18 41.84
CA ARG A 311 -10.57 -16.12 42.26
C ARG A 311 -11.08 -17.54 42.35
N LYS A 312 -12.27 -17.77 42.91
CA LYS A 312 -12.89 -19.08 43.02
C LYS A 312 -13.24 -19.66 41.65
N VAL A 313 -13.88 -18.88 40.78
CA VAL A 313 -14.34 -19.33 39.45
C VAL A 313 -13.15 -19.72 38.58
N VAL A 314 -12.14 -18.85 38.45
CA VAL A 314 -10.97 -19.13 37.60
C VAL A 314 -10.18 -20.33 38.11
N LYS A 315 -9.94 -20.42 39.43
CA LYS A 315 -9.23 -21.55 40.04
C LYS A 315 -9.95 -22.88 39.82
N TRP A 316 -11.26 -22.89 40.02
CA TRP A 316 -12.06 -24.10 39.87
C TRP A 316 -12.03 -24.59 38.41
N ASN A 317 -12.28 -23.72 37.44
CA ASN A 317 -12.24 -24.06 36.02
C ASN A 317 -10.84 -24.52 35.55
N ALA A 318 -9.78 -23.88 36.04
CA ALA A 318 -8.41 -24.30 35.74
C ALA A 318 -8.10 -25.69 36.33
N GLU A 319 -8.47 -25.96 37.59
CA GLU A 319 -8.27 -27.26 38.22
C GLU A 319 -9.11 -28.37 37.56
N GLU A 320 -10.36 -28.08 37.20
CA GLU A 320 -11.22 -29.00 36.45
C GLU A 320 -10.58 -29.35 35.09
N THR A 321 -10.00 -28.36 34.42
CA THR A 321 -9.25 -28.58 33.17
C THR A 321 -8.02 -29.46 33.39
N PHE A 322 -7.24 -29.24 34.45
CA PHE A 322 -6.10 -30.11 34.78
C PHE A 322 -6.52 -31.53 35.16
N GLN A 323 -7.67 -31.70 35.82
CA GLN A 323 -8.22 -33.03 36.12
C GLN A 323 -8.67 -33.73 34.84
N TRP A 324 -9.37 -33.03 33.94
CA TRP A 324 -9.76 -33.55 32.64
C TRP A 324 -8.53 -33.96 31.81
N LEU A 325 -7.50 -33.11 31.74
CA LEU A 325 -6.23 -33.40 31.05
C LEU A 325 -5.50 -34.64 31.58
N ARG A 326 -5.68 -34.99 32.85
CA ARG A 326 -5.10 -36.19 33.50
C ARG A 326 -5.93 -37.45 33.28
N ARG A 327 -7.26 -37.34 33.26
CA ARG A 327 -8.18 -38.48 33.15
C ARG A 327 -8.44 -38.89 31.70
N THR A 328 -8.48 -37.93 30.79
CA THR A 328 -8.85 -38.17 29.39
C THR A 328 -7.65 -38.70 28.61
N VAL A 329 -7.75 -39.95 28.15
CA VAL A 329 -6.78 -40.61 27.28
C VAL A 329 -7.34 -40.64 25.86
N GLY A 330 -6.54 -40.26 24.86
CA GLY A 330 -6.94 -40.32 23.46
C GLY A 330 -7.84 -39.16 22.97
N ALA A 331 -7.94 -38.05 23.70
CA ALA A 331 -8.65 -36.86 23.23
C ALA A 331 -8.11 -36.35 21.88
N THR A 332 -9.02 -35.95 21.02
CA THR A 332 -8.76 -35.44 19.68
C THR A 332 -8.35 -33.97 19.70
N TYR A 333 -7.94 -33.45 18.54
CA TYR A 333 -7.64 -32.02 18.38
C TYR A 333 -8.85 -31.15 18.76
N ASP A 334 -10.04 -31.53 18.29
CA ASP A 334 -11.28 -30.77 18.48
C ASP A 334 -11.70 -30.75 19.95
N ASP A 335 -11.56 -31.88 20.66
CA ASP A 335 -11.82 -31.95 22.11
C ASP A 335 -10.99 -30.92 22.89
N PHE A 336 -9.71 -30.74 22.53
CA PHE A 336 -8.85 -29.74 23.17
C PHE A 336 -9.24 -28.30 22.80
N GLN A 337 -9.67 -28.06 21.56
CA GLN A 337 -10.14 -26.73 21.14
C GLN A 337 -11.46 -26.36 21.83
N GLU A 338 -12.43 -27.28 21.89
CA GLU A 338 -13.70 -27.07 22.57
C GLU A 338 -13.48 -26.80 24.06
N ARG A 339 -12.61 -27.59 24.70
CA ARG A 339 -12.26 -27.39 26.12
C ARG A 339 -11.57 -26.06 26.37
N LEU A 340 -10.68 -25.62 25.46
CA LEU A 340 -10.05 -24.30 25.54
C LEU A 340 -11.08 -23.18 25.38
N SER A 341 -11.98 -23.28 24.42
CA SER A 341 -13.06 -22.31 24.21
C SER A 341 -13.97 -22.22 25.44
N HIS A 342 -14.32 -23.35 26.03
CA HIS A 342 -15.09 -23.40 27.27
C HIS A 342 -14.34 -22.71 28.43
N LEU A 343 -13.08 -23.09 28.66
CA LEU A 343 -12.25 -22.50 29.71
C LEU A 343 -12.06 -20.98 29.51
N LYS A 344 -11.82 -20.54 28.28
CA LYS A 344 -11.74 -19.12 27.93
C LYS A 344 -13.07 -18.43 28.24
N GLY A 345 -14.19 -18.98 27.81
CA GLY A 345 -15.52 -18.42 28.06
C GLY A 345 -15.84 -18.24 29.55
N GLN A 346 -15.43 -19.18 30.40
CA GLN A 346 -15.64 -19.09 31.85
C GLN A 346 -14.66 -18.14 32.54
N CYS A 347 -13.39 -18.11 32.12
CA CYS A 347 -12.35 -17.33 32.80
C CYS A 347 -12.22 -15.89 32.31
N GLN A 348 -12.47 -15.61 31.03
CA GLN A 348 -12.14 -14.31 30.41
C GLN A 348 -12.80 -13.12 31.12
N PRO A 349 -14.10 -13.13 31.48
CA PRO A 349 -14.72 -11.98 32.15
C PRO A 349 -14.02 -11.61 33.47
N HIS A 350 -13.63 -12.63 34.24
CA HIS A 350 -12.92 -12.46 35.52
C HIS A 350 -11.48 -12.00 35.33
N LEU A 351 -10.79 -12.50 34.30
CA LEU A 351 -9.44 -12.05 33.95
C LEU A 351 -9.45 -10.60 33.46
N THR A 352 -10.38 -10.24 32.57
CA THR A 352 -10.55 -8.88 32.05
C THR A 352 -10.81 -7.89 33.17
N GLU A 353 -11.71 -8.19 34.10
CA GLU A 353 -11.96 -7.35 35.27
C GLU A 353 -10.69 -7.16 36.11
N THR A 354 -9.97 -8.25 36.38
CA THR A 354 -8.76 -8.24 37.23
C THR A 354 -7.60 -7.44 36.63
N VAL A 355 -7.48 -7.40 35.30
CA VAL A 355 -6.35 -6.75 34.62
C VAL A 355 -6.69 -5.38 34.04
N LYS A 356 -7.96 -4.96 34.09
CA LYS A 356 -8.49 -3.74 33.47
C LYS A 356 -7.63 -2.50 33.75
N GLU A 357 -7.44 -2.15 35.01
CA GLU A 357 -6.69 -0.94 35.42
C GLU A 357 -5.23 -0.96 34.93
N SER A 358 -4.62 -2.15 34.90
CA SER A 358 -3.24 -2.30 34.44
C SER A 358 -3.11 -2.04 32.93
N VAL A 359 -4.04 -2.60 32.14
CA VAL A 359 -4.09 -2.41 30.68
C VAL A 359 -4.46 -0.96 30.32
N GLU A 360 -5.43 -0.37 31.00
CA GLU A 360 -5.73 1.08 30.88
C GLU A 360 -4.49 1.92 31.19
N GLY A 361 -3.74 1.55 32.24
CA GLY A 361 -2.48 2.18 32.60
C GLY A 361 -1.36 2.02 31.55
N ILE A 362 -1.33 0.93 30.76
CA ILE A 362 -0.42 0.80 29.61
C ILE A 362 -0.82 1.82 28.54
N CYS A 363 -2.10 1.86 28.19
CA CYS A 363 -2.63 2.75 27.16
C CYS A 363 -2.37 4.23 27.49
N LEU A 364 -2.69 4.64 28.72
CA LEU A 364 -2.47 6.01 29.20
C LEU A 364 -0.99 6.39 29.17
N LYS A 365 -0.10 5.50 29.67
CA LYS A 365 1.32 5.80 29.73
C LYS A 365 1.95 5.99 28.35
N ILE A 366 1.55 5.19 27.36
CA ILE A 366 1.99 5.36 25.98
C ILE A 366 1.45 6.67 25.38
N TYR A 367 0.19 6.99 25.62
CA TYR A 367 -0.39 8.26 25.16
C TYR A 367 0.30 9.48 25.78
N HIS A 368 0.55 9.50 27.09
CA HIS A 368 1.24 10.62 27.76
C HIS A 368 2.69 10.78 27.28
N PHE A 369 3.43 9.68 27.12
CA PHE A 369 4.77 9.75 26.53
C PHE A 369 4.75 10.26 25.09
N SER A 370 3.76 9.88 24.30
CA SER A 370 3.55 10.44 22.96
C SER A 370 3.33 11.96 23.00
N GLY A 371 2.52 12.45 23.93
CA GLY A 371 2.29 13.87 24.15
C GLY A 371 3.57 14.63 24.53
N ASP A 372 4.36 14.08 25.45
CA ASP A 372 5.64 14.69 25.86
C ASP A 372 6.67 14.69 24.73
N TYR A 373 6.72 13.64 23.93
CA TYR A 373 7.61 13.57 22.76
C TYR A 373 7.17 14.56 21.68
N SER A 374 5.87 14.71 21.46
CA SER A 374 5.31 15.71 20.53
C SER A 374 5.71 17.14 20.93
N LYS A 375 5.70 17.47 22.22
CA LYS A 375 6.18 18.77 22.72
C LYS A 375 7.66 19.00 22.42
N LYS A 376 8.51 18.00 22.68
CA LYS A 376 9.96 18.07 22.38
C LYS A 376 10.23 18.28 20.89
N ILE A 377 9.46 17.61 20.03
CA ILE A 377 9.57 17.75 18.58
C ILE A 377 9.13 19.15 18.14
N LEU A 378 8.06 19.68 18.72
CA LEU A 378 7.58 21.04 18.47
C LEU A 378 8.63 22.08 18.87
N GLU A 379 9.24 21.96 20.06
CA GLU A 379 10.33 22.82 20.52
C GLU A 379 11.50 22.81 19.54
N LYS A 380 11.98 21.62 19.13
CA LYS A 380 13.06 21.51 18.15
C LYS A 380 12.69 22.09 16.78
N SER A 381 11.42 21.99 16.37
CA SER A 381 10.94 22.60 15.12
C SER A 381 10.97 24.13 15.18
N LYS A 382 10.61 24.71 16.34
CA LYS A 382 10.69 26.15 16.58
C LYS A 382 12.14 26.65 16.62
N ASP A 383 13.04 25.88 17.24
CA ASP A 383 14.48 26.21 17.26
C ASP A 383 15.04 26.30 15.83
N VAL A 384 14.72 25.35 14.96
CA VAL A 384 15.15 25.37 13.55
C VAL A 384 14.63 26.60 12.79
N LEU A 385 13.38 27.02 13.03
CA LEU A 385 12.85 28.26 12.43
C LEU A 385 13.60 29.49 12.94
N LYS A 386 13.83 29.56 14.26
CA LYS A 386 14.55 30.66 14.90
C LYS A 386 15.99 30.78 14.40
N GLU A 387 16.70 29.66 14.29
CA GLU A 387 18.05 29.59 13.71
C GLU A 387 18.07 30.02 12.23
N SER A 388 16.99 29.78 11.50
CA SER A 388 16.80 30.22 10.12
C SER A 388 16.32 31.67 9.98
N GLY A 389 16.08 32.38 11.08
CA GLY A 389 15.54 33.75 11.07
C GLY A 389 14.08 33.86 10.60
N ILE A 390 13.31 32.77 10.68
CA ILE A 390 11.91 32.71 10.25
C ILE A 390 11.00 32.97 11.46
N PRO A 391 10.08 33.96 11.39
CA PRO A 391 9.15 34.23 12.49
C PRO A 391 8.09 33.13 12.64
N GLU A 392 7.70 32.82 13.88
CA GLU A 392 6.71 31.77 14.18
C GLU A 392 5.27 32.11 13.74
N ASN A 393 4.92 33.40 13.72
CA ASN A 393 3.54 33.85 13.49
C ASN A 393 3.31 34.27 12.04
N ASN A 394 2.87 33.32 11.21
CA ASN A 394 2.16 33.61 9.97
C ASN A 394 0.73 33.07 10.08
N HIS A 395 -0.21 33.96 10.37
CA HIS A 395 -1.62 33.64 10.19
C HIS A 395 -1.87 33.49 8.69
N PRO A 396 -2.28 32.30 8.21
CA PRO A 396 -2.61 32.16 6.80
C PRO A 396 -3.78 33.11 6.49
N PRO A 397 -3.73 33.82 5.35
CA PRO A 397 -4.84 34.67 4.94
C PRO A 397 -6.12 33.83 4.83
N VAL A 398 -7.26 34.41 5.21
CA VAL A 398 -8.56 33.75 5.08
C VAL A 398 -8.79 33.43 3.60
N PRO A 399 -8.99 32.15 3.23
CA PRO A 399 -9.19 31.79 1.84
C PRO A 399 -10.51 32.36 1.33
N ILE A 400 -10.49 32.88 0.10
CA ILE A 400 -11.71 33.28 -0.60
C ILE A 400 -12.46 31.99 -0.99
N MET A 401 -13.78 31.93 -0.78
CA MET A 401 -14.58 30.76 -1.15
C MET A 401 -14.69 30.62 -2.69
N ARG A 402 -13.64 30.10 -3.31
CA ARG A 402 -13.55 29.86 -4.75
C ARG A 402 -13.42 28.36 -5.02
N ARG A 403 -14.15 27.87 -6.02
CA ARG A 403 -13.96 26.50 -6.54
C ARG A 403 -12.69 26.44 -7.38
N VAL A 404 -11.81 25.50 -7.06
CA VAL A 404 -10.51 25.30 -7.73
C VAL A 404 -10.23 23.82 -7.91
N TRP A 405 -9.43 23.45 -8.91
CA TRP A 405 -8.87 22.10 -9.00
C TRP A 405 -8.05 21.78 -7.76
N CYS A 406 -8.12 20.54 -7.27
CA CYS A 406 -7.38 20.18 -6.08
C CYS A 406 -5.86 20.32 -6.31
N TYR A 407 -5.19 20.91 -5.32
CA TYR A 407 -3.75 21.14 -5.34
C TYR A 407 -3.13 20.59 -4.05
N PRO A 408 -1.82 20.26 -4.07
CA PRO A 408 -1.11 19.80 -2.88
C PRO A 408 -1.19 20.81 -1.73
N ILE A 409 -0.99 20.35 -0.49
CA ILE A 409 -0.98 21.24 0.68
C ILE A 409 0.11 22.31 0.52
N GLN A 410 -0.24 23.56 0.83
CA GLN A 410 0.68 24.70 0.85
C GLN A 410 0.97 25.12 2.28
N PHE A 411 2.17 25.66 2.53
CA PHE A 411 2.64 26.07 3.86
C PHE A 411 2.49 27.59 4.03
N SER A 412 2.12 28.02 5.24
CA SER A 412 2.02 29.45 5.57
C SER A 412 3.38 30.08 5.91
N THR A 413 4.35 29.27 6.31
CA THR A 413 5.72 29.69 6.60
C THR A 413 6.64 29.38 5.42
N PRO A 414 7.76 30.11 5.25
CA PRO A 414 8.78 29.74 4.28
C PRO A 414 9.57 28.52 4.75
N CYS A 415 10.15 27.77 3.80
CA CYS A 415 11.03 26.63 4.11
C CYS A 415 12.32 27.11 4.81
N PRO A 416 12.70 26.53 5.96
CA PRO A 416 14.03 26.75 6.54
C PRO A 416 15.12 26.20 5.62
N ARG A 417 16.36 26.64 5.85
CA ARG A 417 17.51 26.08 5.13
C ARG A 417 17.65 24.60 5.49
N LEU A 418 17.71 23.73 4.47
CA LEU A 418 17.88 22.30 4.67
C LEU A 418 19.37 21.91 4.61
N PRO A 419 19.83 20.93 5.40
CA PRO A 419 21.19 20.44 5.35
C PRO A 419 21.42 19.58 4.10
N ASN A 420 22.68 19.38 3.74
CA ASN A 420 23.04 18.47 2.65
C ASN A 420 22.79 17.01 3.03
N ILE A 421 22.41 16.20 2.04
CA ILE A 421 22.25 14.74 2.16
C ILE A 421 23.31 14.08 1.29
N ASP A 422 24.07 13.15 1.87
CA ASP A 422 25.01 12.34 1.12
C ASP A 422 24.22 11.38 0.22
N PHE A 423 24.55 11.39 -1.07
CA PHE A 423 23.85 10.60 -2.09
C PHE A 423 24.83 9.65 -2.77
N LEU A 424 24.47 8.36 -2.81
CA LEU A 424 25.22 7.32 -3.49
C LEU A 424 24.28 6.51 -4.38
N GLN A 425 24.62 6.36 -5.66
CA GLN A 425 23.86 5.56 -6.62
C GLN A 425 24.53 4.20 -6.82
N GLU A 426 23.81 3.11 -6.52
CA GLU A 426 24.27 1.72 -6.61
C GLU A 426 23.36 0.89 -7.54
N ARG A 427 23.75 0.75 -8.82
CA ARG A 427 23.01 -0.02 -9.83
C ARG A 427 21.51 0.34 -9.86
N GLU A 428 20.67 -0.49 -9.23
CA GLU A 428 19.22 -0.37 -9.21
C GLU A 428 18.67 0.43 -8.00
N GLN A 429 19.50 0.74 -7.00
CA GLN A 429 19.11 1.49 -5.81
C GLN A 429 19.95 2.75 -5.61
N ALA A 430 19.35 3.74 -4.94
CA ALA A 430 20.02 4.91 -4.41
C ALA A 430 20.03 4.84 -2.88
N LEU A 431 21.10 5.35 -2.28
CA LEU A 431 21.31 5.46 -0.85
C LEU A 431 21.42 6.93 -0.48
N LEU A 432 20.54 7.39 0.42
CA LEU A 432 20.56 8.73 0.98
C LEU A 432 21.00 8.65 2.43
N ARG A 433 21.97 9.46 2.85
CA ARG A 433 22.53 9.42 4.21
C ARG A 433 22.56 10.80 4.83
N TYR A 434 22.07 10.87 6.06
CA TYR A 434 22.16 12.05 6.91
C TYR A 434 22.78 11.65 8.25
N HIS A 435 23.88 12.29 8.65
CA HIS A 435 24.62 11.99 9.88
C HIS A 435 24.88 10.49 10.12
N GLY A 436 25.21 9.75 9.05
CA GLY A 436 25.50 8.31 9.14
C GLY A 436 24.30 7.38 9.03
N ASP A 437 23.06 7.88 8.99
CA ASP A 437 21.83 7.10 8.90
C ASP A 437 21.41 6.85 7.44
N PRO A 438 21.58 5.62 6.90
CA PRO A 438 21.43 5.34 5.48
C PRO A 438 20.02 4.81 5.14
N LEU A 439 19.37 5.43 4.15
CA LEU A 439 18.06 5.03 3.62
C LEU A 439 18.17 4.64 2.16
N ALA A 440 17.67 3.46 1.81
CA ALA A 440 17.67 2.95 0.44
C ALA A 440 16.34 3.23 -0.28
N ILE A 441 16.41 3.42 -1.59
CA ILE A 441 15.25 3.52 -2.48
C ILE A 441 15.61 2.98 -3.87
N ASN A 442 14.71 2.25 -4.52
CA ASN A 442 14.87 1.83 -5.91
C ASN A 442 14.93 3.06 -6.83
N THR A 443 15.86 3.06 -7.79
CA THR A 443 16.12 4.19 -8.69
C THR A 443 14.87 4.65 -9.44
N ILE A 444 14.03 3.72 -9.88
CA ILE A 444 12.76 4.02 -10.54
C ILE A 444 11.78 4.79 -9.64
N HIS A 445 11.79 4.52 -8.33
CA HIS A 445 10.96 5.26 -7.38
C HIS A 445 11.59 6.61 -7.01
N LEU A 446 12.92 6.74 -7.01
CA LEU A 446 13.54 8.06 -6.87
C LEU A 446 13.19 8.97 -8.07
N GLN A 447 13.22 8.44 -9.29
CA GLN A 447 12.77 9.14 -10.50
C GLN A 447 11.28 9.50 -10.43
N LYS A 448 10.43 8.61 -9.88
CA LYS A 448 9.02 8.91 -9.59
C LYS A 448 8.89 10.10 -8.67
N LEU A 449 9.62 10.10 -7.55
CA LEU A 449 9.60 11.21 -6.58
C LEU A 449 10.09 12.51 -7.22
N GLU A 450 11.11 12.46 -8.08
CA GLU A 450 11.59 13.63 -8.83
C GLU A 450 10.48 14.20 -9.74
N GLN A 451 9.76 13.35 -10.46
CA GLN A 451 8.67 13.77 -11.34
C GLN A 451 7.47 14.33 -10.53
N LEU A 452 7.11 13.67 -9.42
CA LEU A 452 6.08 14.16 -8.51
C LEU A 452 6.46 15.52 -7.91
N TYR A 453 7.72 15.69 -7.53
CA TYR A 453 8.27 16.95 -7.04
C TYR A 453 8.18 18.05 -8.08
N ARG A 454 8.52 17.75 -9.34
CA ARG A 454 8.38 18.70 -10.46
C ARG A 454 6.95 19.20 -10.64
N TYR A 455 5.96 18.33 -10.42
CA TYR A 455 4.55 18.67 -10.55
C TYR A 455 3.97 19.42 -9.35
N SER A 456 4.53 19.20 -8.15
CA SER A 456 3.85 19.51 -6.89
C SER A 456 4.60 20.52 -6.02
N CYS A 457 5.92 20.63 -6.16
CA CYS A 457 6.75 21.53 -5.40
C CYS A 457 6.83 22.91 -6.08
N PHE A 458 6.27 23.93 -5.44
CA PHE A 458 6.25 25.30 -5.98
C PHE A 458 7.38 26.19 -5.46
N ASP A 459 7.98 25.84 -4.32
CA ASP A 459 8.97 26.66 -3.61
C ASP A 459 10.42 26.31 -3.93
N ASP A 460 10.68 25.21 -4.63
CA ASP A 460 12.04 24.75 -4.99
C ASP A 460 12.11 24.27 -6.45
N LYS A 461 12.10 25.23 -7.38
CA LYS A 461 12.19 24.96 -8.83
C LYS A 461 13.56 24.43 -9.28
N LYS A 462 14.59 24.62 -8.46
CA LYS A 462 15.98 24.23 -8.75
C LYS A 462 16.35 22.87 -8.16
N PHE A 463 15.45 22.25 -7.40
CA PHE A 463 15.68 20.95 -6.75
C PHE A 463 16.80 21.00 -5.69
N GLU A 464 17.06 22.16 -5.09
CA GLU A 464 18.06 22.34 -4.03
C GLU A 464 17.66 21.61 -2.74
N HIS A 465 16.36 21.42 -2.52
CA HIS A 465 15.78 20.79 -1.33
C HIS A 465 15.25 19.38 -1.59
N PHE A 466 15.41 18.86 -2.81
CA PHE A 466 14.85 17.58 -3.21
C PHE A 466 15.35 16.41 -2.33
N LEU A 467 16.67 16.20 -2.25
CA LEU A 467 17.23 15.08 -1.48
C LEU A 467 16.93 15.15 0.03
N PRO A 468 17.05 16.31 0.72
CA PRO A 468 16.62 16.45 2.11
C PRO A 468 15.15 16.07 2.34
N ARG A 469 14.25 16.50 1.45
CA ARG A 469 12.82 16.18 1.55
C ARG A 469 12.54 14.70 1.27
N VAL A 470 13.24 14.08 0.32
CA VAL A 470 13.17 12.63 0.07
C VAL A 470 13.68 11.85 1.29
N TRP A 471 14.78 12.27 1.92
CA TRP A 471 15.29 11.61 3.13
C TRP A 471 14.25 11.69 4.27
N CYS A 472 13.66 12.87 4.51
CA CYS A 472 12.60 13.01 5.51
C CYS A 472 11.38 12.12 5.22
N LEU A 473 10.93 12.07 3.96
CA LEU A 473 9.84 11.21 3.52
C LEU A 473 10.14 9.73 3.82
N LEU A 474 11.30 9.23 3.39
CA LEU A 474 11.69 7.83 3.59
C LEU A 474 11.82 7.52 5.09
N LYS A 475 12.41 8.42 5.87
CA LYS A 475 12.60 8.24 7.31
C LYS A 475 11.26 8.16 8.04
N ARG A 476 10.33 9.06 7.69
CA ARG A 476 8.95 9.10 8.23
C ARG A 476 8.23 7.78 8.00
N TYR A 477 8.16 7.30 6.75
CA TYR A 477 7.46 6.05 6.42
C TYR A 477 8.15 4.82 7.02
N GLN A 478 9.48 4.78 7.10
CA GLN A 478 10.19 3.70 7.79
C GLN A 478 9.80 3.61 9.28
N ALA A 479 9.73 4.76 9.97
CA ALA A 479 9.34 4.82 11.37
C ALA A 479 7.85 4.52 11.59
N ALA A 480 6.97 5.02 10.71
CA ALA A 480 5.54 4.77 10.75
C ALA A 480 5.20 3.29 10.59
N LEU A 481 5.94 2.57 9.74
CA LEU A 481 5.74 1.14 9.52
C LEU A 481 6.52 0.25 10.51
N GLY A 482 7.23 0.84 11.48
CA GLY A 482 7.89 0.11 12.57
C GLY A 482 9.11 -0.71 12.14
N ARG A 483 9.79 -0.31 11.05
CA ARG A 483 11.02 -0.99 10.60
C ARG A 483 12.22 -0.56 11.43
N SER A 484 12.89 -1.53 12.04
CA SER A 484 14.22 -1.35 12.62
C SER A 484 15.28 -1.83 11.61
N GLY A 485 16.01 -0.88 11.02
CA GLY A 485 17.13 -1.17 10.11
C GLY A 485 16.78 -1.38 8.63
N ASN A 486 17.80 -1.77 7.86
CA ASN A 486 17.76 -1.93 6.40
C ASN A 486 17.43 -3.36 5.93
N SER A 487 17.06 -4.26 6.86
CA SER A 487 16.68 -5.63 6.52
C SER A 487 15.50 -5.64 5.53
N PRO A 488 15.48 -6.59 4.56
CA PRO A 488 14.34 -6.76 3.66
C PRO A 488 13.05 -6.90 4.48
N PRO A 489 11.95 -6.25 4.08
CA PRO A 489 10.67 -6.44 4.75
C PRO A 489 10.30 -7.93 4.70
N GLY A 490 9.69 -8.44 5.78
CA GLY A 490 9.18 -9.81 5.79
C GLY A 490 8.20 -10.00 4.63
N LEU A 491 8.43 -11.04 3.83
CA LEU A 491 7.62 -11.35 2.65
C LEU A 491 6.17 -11.69 3.05
N GLY A 492 5.21 -11.00 2.42
CA GLY A 492 3.79 -11.36 2.41
C GLY A 492 2.88 -10.50 3.29
N LEU A 493 1.58 -10.58 3.01
CA LEU A 493 0.48 -9.88 3.71
C LEU A 493 0.26 -10.32 5.17
N ASN A 494 1.15 -11.16 5.72
CA ASN A 494 1.15 -11.56 7.13
C ASN A 494 2.24 -10.83 7.94
N GLY A 495 3.09 -10.00 7.30
CA GLY A 495 4.18 -9.22 7.90
C GLY A 495 3.80 -7.78 8.29
N SER A 496 4.76 -7.01 8.80
CA SER A 496 4.63 -5.57 9.16
C SER A 496 4.44 -4.61 7.97
N GLY A 497 3.88 -5.12 6.87
CA GLY A 497 3.41 -4.41 5.68
C GLY A 497 2.02 -4.86 5.23
N ALA A 498 1.34 -5.69 6.04
CA ALA A 498 0.01 -6.23 5.77
C ALA A 498 -1.09 -5.17 5.68
N THR A 499 -0.88 -4.01 6.29
CA THR A 499 -1.93 -2.99 6.44
C THR A 499 -2.13 -2.13 5.21
N GLN A 500 -1.18 -2.07 4.27
CA GLN A 500 -1.29 -1.22 3.08
C GLN A 500 -0.59 -1.87 1.88
N ALA A 501 -1.39 -2.49 1.02
CA ALA A 501 -0.98 -3.00 -0.28
C ALA A 501 -1.71 -2.22 -1.37
N ALA A 502 -1.01 -1.82 -2.44
CA ALA A 502 -1.59 -1.01 -3.51
C ALA A 502 -2.27 -1.89 -4.57
N LEU A 503 -3.30 -1.38 -5.23
CA LEU A 503 -3.90 -2.08 -6.37
C LEU A 503 -2.89 -2.17 -7.53
N THR A 504 -3.07 -3.13 -8.43
CA THR A 504 -2.20 -3.28 -9.60
C THR A 504 -2.46 -2.17 -10.64
N PRO A 505 -1.47 -1.81 -11.47
CA PRO A 505 -1.63 -0.82 -12.54
C PRO A 505 -2.83 -1.12 -13.44
N THR A 506 -3.05 -2.39 -13.78
CA THR A 506 -4.19 -2.80 -14.62
C THR A 506 -5.53 -2.47 -13.99
N VAL A 507 -5.66 -2.59 -12.66
CA VAL A 507 -6.86 -2.21 -11.93
C VAL A 507 -7.03 -0.68 -11.96
N PHE A 508 -5.97 0.09 -11.72
CA PHE A 508 -6.02 1.55 -11.80
C PHE A 508 -6.35 2.08 -13.20
N GLU A 509 -5.76 1.50 -14.25
CA GLU A 509 -6.08 1.80 -15.66
C GLU A 509 -7.56 1.58 -15.95
N CYS A 510 -8.11 0.46 -15.48
CA CYS A 510 -9.54 0.16 -15.62
C CYS A 510 -10.41 1.14 -14.82
N LEU A 511 -10.03 1.45 -13.57
CA LEU A 511 -10.74 2.41 -12.74
C LEU A 511 -10.80 3.80 -13.38
N HIS A 512 -9.70 4.25 -13.96
CA HIS A 512 -9.65 5.50 -14.72
C HIS A 512 -10.56 5.43 -15.95
N LYS A 513 -10.40 4.41 -16.80
CA LYS A 513 -11.11 4.28 -18.08
C LYS A 513 -12.62 4.10 -17.90
N MET A 514 -13.04 3.24 -16.99
CA MET A 514 -14.44 2.81 -16.86
C MET A 514 -15.22 3.69 -15.87
N PHE A 515 -14.55 4.22 -14.84
CA PHE A 515 -15.19 4.94 -13.74
C PHE A 515 -14.66 6.37 -13.54
N GLY A 516 -13.79 6.84 -14.44
CA GLY A 516 -13.24 8.19 -14.41
C GLY A 516 -12.41 8.49 -13.17
N VAL A 517 -11.91 7.47 -12.46
CA VAL A 517 -11.09 7.68 -11.26
C VAL A 517 -9.82 8.44 -11.63
N THR A 518 -9.50 9.47 -10.84
CA THR A 518 -8.25 10.23 -11.00
C THR A 518 -7.52 10.47 -9.69
N PHE A 519 -7.99 9.91 -8.57
CA PHE A 519 -7.54 10.28 -7.23
C PHE A 519 -7.61 9.09 -6.28
N GLU A 520 -6.57 8.92 -5.46
CA GLU A 520 -6.52 7.92 -4.38
C GLU A 520 -6.78 8.57 -3.01
N CYS A 521 -7.76 8.07 -2.26
CA CYS A 521 -8.09 8.56 -0.92
C CYS A 521 -7.06 8.14 0.14
N PHE A 522 -6.33 7.05 -0.09
CA PHE A 522 -5.31 6.53 0.82
C PHE A 522 -4.11 6.07 0.00
N ALA A 523 -3.04 6.83 0.05
CA ALA A 523 -1.78 6.51 -0.62
C ALA A 523 -0.59 7.20 0.09
N SER A 524 0.58 7.02 -0.48
CA SER A 524 1.82 7.72 -0.17
C SER A 524 2.53 8.13 -1.46
N PRO A 525 3.50 9.06 -1.41
CA PRO A 525 4.34 9.31 -2.58
C PRO A 525 5.03 8.04 -3.13
N LEU A 526 5.23 7.04 -2.26
CA LEU A 526 5.93 5.79 -2.56
C LEU A 526 5.03 4.78 -3.27
N ASP A 527 3.73 4.79 -2.99
CA ASP A 527 2.77 3.81 -3.53
C ASP A 527 1.76 4.35 -4.54
N CYS A 528 1.60 5.66 -4.65
CA CYS A 528 0.54 6.24 -5.47
C CYS A 528 0.64 5.89 -6.97
N TYR A 529 -0.51 5.71 -7.61
CA TYR A 529 -0.61 5.54 -9.06
C TYR A 529 -0.83 6.88 -9.75
N PHE A 530 -1.72 7.72 -9.23
CA PHE A 530 -1.95 9.09 -9.71
C PHE A 530 -1.04 10.10 -9.00
N ARG A 531 -0.79 11.26 -9.64
CA ARG A 531 -0.09 12.39 -8.99
C ARG A 531 -0.94 13.20 -8.00
N GLN A 532 -2.19 12.79 -7.77
CA GLN A 532 -3.10 13.38 -6.80
C GLN A 532 -3.71 12.33 -5.89
N TYR A 533 -3.45 12.49 -4.60
CA TYR A 533 -3.86 11.54 -3.58
C TYR A 533 -3.93 12.22 -2.23
N CYS A 534 -4.62 11.59 -1.29
CA CYS A 534 -4.54 11.87 0.14
C CYS A 534 -3.54 10.92 0.80
N SER A 535 -2.81 11.40 1.80
CA SER A 535 -1.81 10.62 2.53
C SER A 535 -1.79 10.96 4.01
N TRP A 536 -1.07 10.15 4.79
CA TRP A 536 -0.98 10.32 6.24
C TRP A 536 -0.20 11.58 6.64
N PHE A 537 0.88 11.91 5.94
CA PHE A 537 1.83 12.94 6.36
C PHE A 537 1.83 14.16 5.43
N PRO A 538 0.89 15.12 5.59
CA PRO A 538 0.82 16.32 4.74
C PRO A 538 2.10 17.16 4.72
N ASP A 539 2.87 17.17 5.82
CA ASP A 539 4.11 17.95 5.95
C ASP A 539 5.22 17.43 5.02
N THR A 540 5.39 16.12 4.90
CA THR A 540 6.40 15.51 4.01
C THR A 540 5.88 15.31 2.60
N ASP A 541 4.62 14.91 2.46
CA ASP A 541 4.12 14.30 1.23
C ASP A 541 3.56 15.33 0.24
N SER A 542 3.27 16.54 0.71
CA SER A 542 2.70 17.62 -0.11
C SER A 542 3.63 18.04 -1.26
N TYR A 543 4.95 18.06 -1.02
CA TYR A 543 5.92 18.32 -2.09
C TYR A 543 5.90 17.27 -3.20
N PHE A 544 5.30 16.12 -2.96
CA PHE A 544 5.19 15.02 -3.91
C PHE A 544 3.74 14.76 -4.37
N GLY A 545 2.79 15.64 -4.04
CA GLY A 545 1.43 15.58 -4.56
C GLY A 545 0.34 15.26 -3.54
N SER A 546 0.66 15.13 -2.25
CA SER A 546 -0.39 14.90 -1.24
C SER A 546 -1.31 16.10 -1.06
N ARG A 547 -2.62 15.83 -1.00
CA ARG A 547 -3.68 16.77 -0.66
C ARG A 547 -3.99 16.80 0.84
N GLY A 548 -3.18 16.11 1.65
CA GLY A 548 -3.34 15.92 3.09
C GLY A 548 -4.14 14.67 3.42
N THR A 549 -4.63 14.60 4.66
CA THR A 549 -5.42 13.46 5.12
C THR A 549 -6.78 13.44 4.42
N ILE A 550 -7.37 12.25 4.26
CA ILE A 550 -8.69 12.13 3.60
C ILE A 550 -9.81 12.78 4.43
N LEU A 551 -9.74 12.71 5.76
CA LEU A 551 -10.78 13.21 6.66
C LEU A 551 -10.87 14.75 6.64
N ASP A 552 -9.74 15.43 6.35
CA ASP A 552 -9.71 16.89 6.17
C ASP A 552 -9.98 17.32 4.72
N PHE A 553 -9.97 16.37 3.78
CA PHE A 553 -10.17 16.64 2.36
C PHE A 553 -11.65 16.68 2.00
N LYS A 554 -12.13 17.82 1.51
CA LYS A 554 -13.55 18.08 1.23
C LYS A 554 -13.78 18.33 -0.28
N PRO A 555 -13.80 17.28 -1.12
CA PRO A 555 -14.08 17.42 -2.54
C PRO A 555 -15.54 17.78 -2.80
N ILE A 556 -15.75 18.62 -3.79
CA ILE A 556 -17.09 18.99 -4.29
C ILE A 556 -17.53 17.99 -5.37
N THR A 557 -16.61 17.61 -6.26
CA THR A 557 -16.84 16.65 -7.35
C THR A 557 -15.60 15.80 -7.53
N GLY A 558 -15.76 14.62 -8.12
CA GLY A 558 -14.67 13.77 -8.58
C GLY A 558 -15.01 12.29 -8.47
N SER A 559 -14.13 11.46 -9.03
CA SER A 559 -14.20 10.01 -8.89
C SER A 559 -12.91 9.50 -8.24
N PHE A 560 -13.10 8.72 -7.18
CA PHE A 560 -12.07 8.38 -6.20
C PHE A 560 -11.95 6.87 -6.02
N GLN A 561 -10.73 6.42 -5.81
CA GLN A 561 -10.39 5.07 -5.33
C GLN A 561 -10.03 5.18 -3.85
N ALA A 562 -10.60 4.31 -3.01
CA ALA A 562 -10.30 4.25 -1.58
C ALA A 562 -9.93 2.83 -1.16
N ASN A 563 -8.71 2.64 -0.69
CA ASN A 563 -8.22 1.39 -0.10
C ASN A 563 -7.60 1.72 1.27
N PRO A 564 -8.44 1.90 2.31
CA PRO A 564 -7.97 2.35 3.61
C PRO A 564 -7.05 1.31 4.28
N PRO A 565 -6.08 1.73 5.12
CA PRO A 565 -5.38 0.78 5.97
C PRO A 565 -6.35 0.11 6.94
N TYR A 566 -6.02 -1.11 7.36
CA TYR A 566 -6.86 -1.81 8.32
C TYR A 566 -6.81 -1.16 9.72
N CYS A 567 -7.86 -0.39 10.01
CA CYS A 567 -8.22 0.19 11.29
C CYS A 567 -9.72 0.46 11.25
N ASP A 568 -10.47 -0.14 12.18
CA ASP A 568 -11.93 -0.06 12.19
C ASP A 568 -12.38 1.40 12.38
N GLU A 569 -11.75 2.12 13.31
CA GLU A 569 -12.09 3.50 13.65
C GLU A 569 -11.84 4.46 12.46
N LEU A 570 -10.73 4.28 11.73
CA LEU A 570 -10.47 5.05 10.51
C LEU A 570 -11.47 4.72 9.40
N THR A 571 -11.77 3.43 9.21
CA THR A 571 -12.70 3.01 8.16
C THR A 571 -14.11 3.52 8.44
N GLU A 572 -14.53 3.51 9.70
CA GLU A 572 -15.80 4.10 10.11
C GLU A 572 -15.83 5.62 9.89
N ALA A 573 -14.77 6.33 10.29
CA ALA A 573 -14.65 7.77 10.04
C ALA A 573 -14.65 8.10 8.54
N MET A 574 -14.02 7.27 7.71
CA MET A 574 -14.03 7.38 6.25
C MET A 574 -15.45 7.22 5.69
N VAL A 575 -16.19 6.18 6.10
CA VAL A 575 -17.57 5.98 5.64
C VAL A 575 -18.45 7.17 6.02
N ASN A 576 -18.38 7.64 7.28
CA ASN A 576 -19.07 8.85 7.73
C ASN A 576 -18.75 10.06 6.86
N HIS A 577 -17.47 10.28 6.57
CA HIS A 577 -17.01 11.39 5.76
C HIS A 577 -17.52 11.30 4.31
N PHE A 578 -17.45 10.12 3.69
CA PHE A 578 -17.95 9.92 2.34
C PHE A 578 -19.46 10.12 2.24
N GLU A 579 -20.25 9.57 3.15
CA GLU A 579 -21.71 9.78 3.16
C GLU A 579 -22.07 11.24 3.33
N LYS A 580 -21.35 11.97 4.19
CA LYS A 580 -21.53 13.41 4.34
C LYS A 580 -21.25 14.16 3.04
N LEU A 581 -20.10 13.92 2.40
CA LEU A 581 -19.74 14.57 1.14
C LEU A 581 -20.74 14.26 0.01
N LEU A 582 -21.20 13.01 -0.08
CA LEU A 582 -22.17 12.57 -1.08
C LEU A 582 -23.56 13.18 -0.85
N GLY A 583 -23.94 13.42 0.40
CA GLY A 583 -25.20 14.08 0.76
C GLY A 583 -25.18 15.60 0.61
N GLU A 584 -24.03 16.24 0.82
CA GLU A 584 -23.88 17.70 0.75
C GLU A 584 -23.63 18.22 -0.68
N SER A 585 -23.07 17.40 -1.58
CA SER A 585 -22.77 17.81 -2.95
C SER A 585 -23.85 17.40 -3.96
N GLY A 586 -24.29 18.36 -4.77
CA GLY A 586 -25.09 18.11 -5.98
C GLY A 586 -24.27 17.76 -7.23
N GLU A 587 -22.95 17.94 -7.19
CA GLU A 587 -22.06 17.67 -8.32
C GLU A 587 -21.72 16.17 -8.42
N PRO A 588 -21.27 15.64 -9.58
CA PRO A 588 -20.92 14.23 -9.70
C PRO A 588 -19.83 13.81 -8.71
N LEU A 589 -20.16 12.92 -7.77
CA LEU A 589 -19.23 12.44 -6.76
C LEU A 589 -19.33 10.92 -6.59
N SER A 590 -18.18 10.24 -6.61
CA SER A 590 -18.09 8.77 -6.61
C SER A 590 -16.88 8.30 -5.82
N PHE A 591 -17.09 7.39 -4.86
CA PHE A 591 -16.03 6.68 -4.13
C PHE A 591 -16.15 5.18 -4.41
N ILE A 592 -15.06 4.56 -4.89
CA ILE A 592 -14.95 3.12 -5.07
C ILE A 592 -14.06 2.59 -3.96
N VAL A 593 -14.66 1.90 -3.00
CA VAL A 593 -14.03 1.44 -1.76
C VAL A 593 -13.62 -0.03 -1.90
N PHE A 594 -12.38 -0.33 -1.51
CA PHE A 594 -11.79 -1.67 -1.50
C PHE A 594 -11.48 -2.06 -0.07
N MET A 595 -12.00 -3.20 0.38
CA MET A 595 -11.77 -3.71 1.74
C MET A 595 -11.63 -5.23 1.74
N PRO A 596 -10.88 -5.82 2.68
CA PRO A 596 -10.90 -7.27 2.89
C PRO A 596 -12.31 -7.77 3.24
N GLU A 597 -12.72 -8.88 2.64
CA GLU A 597 -14.01 -9.52 2.92
C GLU A 597 -13.94 -10.36 4.21
N TRP A 598 -13.86 -9.70 5.36
CA TRP A 598 -13.89 -10.36 6.66
C TRP A 598 -15.33 -10.43 7.18
N ARG A 599 -15.87 -11.64 7.33
CA ARG A 599 -17.28 -11.87 7.72
C ARG A 599 -17.48 -12.58 9.06
N ASP A 600 -16.40 -13.04 9.72
CA ASP A 600 -16.49 -13.82 10.96
C ASP A 600 -15.59 -13.23 12.08
N PRO A 601 -16.10 -12.26 12.86
CA PRO A 601 -17.31 -11.46 12.60
C PRO A 601 -17.05 -10.34 11.57
N ALA A 602 -18.11 -9.86 10.92
CA ALA A 602 -18.02 -8.71 10.03
C ALA A 602 -17.66 -7.42 10.80
N PRO A 603 -16.63 -6.65 10.39
CA PRO A 603 -16.32 -5.37 11.01
C PRO A 603 -17.50 -4.39 10.94
N PRO A 604 -17.76 -3.57 11.98
CA PRO A 604 -18.86 -2.60 11.96
C PRO A 604 -18.83 -1.66 10.74
N ALA A 605 -17.63 -1.22 10.33
CA ALA A 605 -17.46 -0.37 9.17
C ALA A 605 -17.89 -1.06 7.85
N LEU A 606 -17.70 -2.38 7.75
CA LEU A 606 -18.16 -3.17 6.60
C LEU A 606 -19.69 -3.21 6.53
N VAL A 607 -20.34 -3.47 7.67
CA VAL A 607 -21.81 -3.48 7.78
C VAL A 607 -22.40 -2.11 7.42
N ARG A 608 -21.77 -1.03 7.89
CA ARG A 608 -22.17 0.34 7.54
C ARG A 608 -21.99 0.65 6.06
N LEU A 609 -20.85 0.25 5.48
CA LEU A 609 -20.58 0.42 4.06
C LEU A 609 -21.63 -0.31 3.20
N GLU A 610 -21.99 -1.55 3.57
CA GLU A 610 -23.02 -2.34 2.88
C GLU A 610 -24.44 -1.78 3.06
N SER A 611 -24.73 -1.05 4.14
CA SER A 611 -26.05 -0.46 4.41
C SER A 611 -26.19 1.00 3.95
N SER A 612 -25.13 1.60 3.40
CA SER A 612 -25.16 2.99 2.93
C SER A 612 -26.23 3.25 1.87
N LEU A 613 -26.98 4.35 2.01
CA LEU A 613 -27.97 4.81 1.03
C LEU A 613 -27.34 5.23 -0.31
N PHE A 614 -26.03 5.49 -0.32
CA PHE A 614 -25.29 5.84 -1.53
C PHE A 614 -24.70 4.63 -2.24
N LYS A 615 -24.83 3.42 -1.68
CA LYS A 615 -24.35 2.19 -2.29
C LYS A 615 -25.10 1.92 -3.60
N ARG A 616 -24.35 1.80 -4.70
CA ARG A 616 -24.90 1.51 -6.04
C ARG A 616 -24.66 0.08 -6.48
N LYS A 617 -23.53 -0.51 -6.09
CA LYS A 617 -23.18 -1.90 -6.37
C LYS A 617 -22.14 -2.37 -5.37
N GLN A 618 -22.07 -3.68 -5.18
CA GLN A 618 -21.00 -4.36 -4.45
C GLN A 618 -20.63 -5.64 -5.19
N VAL A 619 -19.35 -5.96 -5.26
CA VAL A 619 -18.84 -7.26 -5.76
C VAL A 619 -17.67 -7.73 -4.91
N VAL A 620 -17.36 -9.02 -5.00
CA VAL A 620 -16.21 -9.63 -4.32
C VAL A 620 -15.26 -10.16 -5.38
N VAL A 621 -13.99 -9.80 -5.27
CA VAL A 621 -12.90 -10.46 -5.99
C VAL A 621 -12.41 -11.62 -5.11
N PRO A 622 -12.50 -12.88 -5.55
CA PRO A 622 -12.23 -14.02 -4.69
C PRO A 622 -10.79 -14.07 -4.15
N ALA A 623 -10.64 -14.70 -2.98
CA ALA A 623 -9.35 -14.95 -2.36
C ALA A 623 -8.45 -15.78 -3.30
N TYR A 624 -7.16 -15.48 -3.32
CA TYR A 624 -6.14 -16.14 -4.14
C TYR A 624 -6.28 -16.01 -5.66
N GLU A 625 -7.32 -15.33 -6.16
CA GLU A 625 -7.57 -15.09 -7.58
C GLU A 625 -7.13 -13.71 -8.06
N HIS A 626 -6.49 -12.92 -7.20
CA HIS A 626 -5.98 -11.60 -7.54
C HIS A 626 -4.70 -11.25 -6.77
N GLU A 627 -4.04 -10.20 -7.23
CA GLU A 627 -2.78 -9.70 -6.67
C GLU A 627 -2.91 -8.24 -6.23
N TYR A 628 -2.18 -7.89 -5.19
CA TYR A 628 -1.83 -6.53 -4.83
C TYR A 628 -0.35 -6.27 -5.12
N ARG A 629 0.05 -5.01 -4.97
CA ARG A 629 1.45 -4.59 -4.92
C ARG A 629 1.88 -4.32 -3.49
N HIS A 630 3.07 -4.77 -3.17
CA HIS A 630 3.67 -4.70 -1.85
C HIS A 630 3.82 -3.25 -1.39
N GLY A 631 3.44 -2.93 -0.14
CA GLY A 631 3.56 -1.56 0.41
C GLY A 631 4.99 -1.01 0.41
N TYR A 632 5.99 -1.89 0.42
CA TYR A 632 7.40 -1.53 0.28
C TYR A 632 7.93 -1.58 -1.17
N GLN A 633 7.08 -1.42 -2.18
CA GLN A 633 7.48 -1.47 -3.60
C GLN A 633 8.62 -0.50 -3.98
N HIS A 634 8.84 0.54 -3.17
CA HIS A 634 9.93 1.49 -3.31
C HIS A 634 11.32 0.92 -2.95
N VAL A 635 11.40 -0.24 -2.29
CA VAL A 635 12.68 -0.87 -1.89
C VAL A 635 12.76 -2.36 -2.21
N VAL A 636 11.64 -3.08 -2.30
CA VAL A 636 11.70 -4.52 -2.58
C VAL A 636 12.12 -4.79 -4.03
N PRO A 637 12.79 -5.93 -4.31
CA PRO A 637 13.12 -6.33 -5.66
C PRO A 637 11.87 -6.45 -6.55
N LYS A 638 12.02 -6.17 -7.85
CA LYS A 638 10.91 -6.22 -8.82
C LYS A 638 10.15 -7.55 -8.83
N THR A 639 10.84 -8.65 -8.57
CA THR A 639 10.27 -10.01 -8.52
C THR A 639 9.35 -10.26 -7.33
N GLU A 640 9.43 -9.45 -6.28
CA GLU A 640 8.70 -9.61 -5.00
C GLU A 640 7.60 -8.55 -4.83
N VAL A 641 7.47 -7.64 -5.80
CA VAL A 641 6.51 -6.53 -5.73
C VAL A 641 5.06 -7.01 -5.76
N ASN A 642 4.74 -8.05 -6.52
CA ASN A 642 3.37 -8.55 -6.59
C ASN A 642 3.13 -9.60 -5.50
N ILE A 643 2.01 -9.46 -4.79
CA ILE A 643 1.61 -10.31 -3.67
C ILE A 643 0.21 -10.82 -3.89
N ARG A 644 0.04 -12.14 -3.82
CA ARG A 644 -1.27 -12.79 -3.94
C ARG A 644 -2.12 -12.48 -2.71
N ALA A 645 -3.37 -12.07 -2.93
CA ALA A 645 -4.30 -11.75 -1.85
C ALA A 645 -4.80 -13.04 -1.18
N PRO A 646 -4.59 -13.26 0.13
CA PRO A 646 -5.08 -14.44 0.83
C PRO A 646 -6.56 -14.36 1.22
N TYR A 647 -7.16 -13.18 1.12
CA TYR A 647 -8.56 -12.92 1.42
C TYR A 647 -9.26 -12.38 0.17
N GLY A 648 -10.59 -12.53 0.14
CA GLY A 648 -11.40 -11.85 -0.86
C GLY A 648 -11.36 -10.34 -0.67
N THR A 649 -11.51 -9.59 -1.76
CA THR A 649 -11.58 -8.12 -1.74
C THR A 649 -12.98 -7.69 -2.11
N LEU A 650 -13.68 -7.08 -1.16
CA LEU A 650 -14.95 -6.42 -1.41
C LEU A 650 -14.69 -5.08 -2.12
N VAL A 651 -15.43 -4.84 -3.20
CA VAL A 651 -15.46 -3.57 -3.94
C VAL A 651 -16.85 -2.98 -3.85
N VAL A 652 -16.97 -1.75 -3.33
CA VAL A 652 -18.25 -1.07 -3.12
C VAL A 652 -18.24 0.30 -3.79
N TRP A 653 -19.27 0.59 -4.59
CA TRP A 653 -19.46 1.89 -5.23
C TRP A 653 -20.42 2.74 -4.41
N LEU A 654 -19.92 3.82 -3.80
CA LEU A 654 -20.73 4.84 -3.15
C LEU A 654 -20.82 6.07 -4.05
N GLN A 655 -22.03 6.41 -4.52
CA GLN A 655 -22.22 7.51 -5.47
C GLN A 655 -23.50 8.28 -5.18
N ASN A 656 -23.43 9.61 -5.24
CA ASN A 656 -24.62 10.43 -5.29
C ASN A 656 -25.31 10.27 -6.65
N SER A 657 -26.50 10.84 -6.83
CA SER A 657 -27.29 10.64 -8.05
C SER A 657 -26.54 11.10 -9.32
N SER A 658 -25.88 12.27 -9.26
CA SER A 658 -25.07 12.81 -10.36
C SER A 658 -23.83 11.95 -10.66
N GLY A 659 -23.17 11.43 -9.62
CA GLY A 659 -22.04 10.51 -9.74
C GLY A 659 -22.44 9.18 -10.37
N PHE A 660 -23.57 8.62 -9.96
CA PHE A 660 -24.13 7.39 -10.53
C PHE A 660 -24.52 7.56 -12.00
N GLN A 661 -25.13 8.70 -12.37
CA GLN A 661 -25.45 8.99 -13.76
C GLN A 661 -24.19 9.03 -14.65
N ARG A 662 -23.08 9.54 -14.13
CA ARG A 662 -21.83 9.70 -14.90
C ARG A 662 -20.97 8.44 -14.91
N TRP A 663 -20.78 7.82 -13.75
CA TRP A 663 -19.83 6.74 -13.51
C TRP A 663 -20.49 5.48 -12.92
N GLY A 664 -21.78 5.30 -13.19
CA GLY A 664 -22.54 4.17 -12.66
C GLY A 664 -21.90 2.81 -12.99
N PRO A 665 -21.91 1.85 -12.04
CA PRO A 665 -21.34 0.52 -12.24
C PRO A 665 -22.27 -0.41 -13.02
N THR A 666 -22.37 -0.14 -14.32
CA THR A 666 -23.03 -1.05 -15.29
C THR A 666 -22.33 -2.41 -15.31
N ASP A 667 -23.00 -3.44 -15.80
CA ASP A 667 -22.45 -4.80 -15.82
C ASP A 667 -21.14 -4.86 -16.61
N ASP A 668 -21.08 -4.30 -17.82
CA ASP A 668 -19.86 -4.24 -18.64
C ASP A 668 -18.68 -3.55 -17.93
N ARG A 669 -18.94 -2.48 -17.16
CA ARG A 669 -17.90 -1.75 -16.42
C ARG A 669 -17.37 -2.56 -15.25
N VAL A 670 -18.26 -3.30 -14.57
CA VAL A 670 -17.89 -4.17 -13.46
C VAL A 670 -17.16 -5.40 -13.95
N GLU A 671 -17.60 -6.02 -15.03
CA GLU A 671 -16.92 -7.17 -15.65
C GLU A 671 -15.51 -6.80 -16.10
N ALA A 672 -15.34 -5.64 -16.75
CA ALA A 672 -14.02 -5.12 -17.10
C ALA A 672 -13.11 -4.93 -15.87
N LEU A 673 -13.65 -4.51 -14.73
CA LEU A 673 -12.89 -4.39 -13.49
C LEU A 673 -12.49 -5.75 -12.93
N LEU A 674 -13.40 -6.72 -12.91
CA LEU A 674 -13.10 -8.09 -12.46
C LEU A 674 -12.03 -8.75 -13.33
N GLU A 675 -12.10 -8.57 -14.65
CA GLU A 675 -11.06 -9.03 -15.57
C GLU A 675 -9.72 -8.31 -15.31
N ALA A 676 -9.76 -7.02 -14.96
CA ALA A 676 -8.57 -6.25 -14.60
C ALA A 676 -7.88 -6.71 -13.30
N PHE A 677 -8.56 -7.48 -12.44
CA PHE A 677 -7.98 -8.11 -11.26
C PHE A 677 -7.24 -9.42 -11.54
N ARG A 678 -7.52 -10.10 -12.66
CA ARG A 678 -6.91 -11.40 -12.98
C ARG A 678 -5.38 -11.27 -13.09
N PRO A 679 -4.59 -12.19 -12.51
CA PRO A 679 -3.13 -12.11 -12.54
C PRO A 679 -2.58 -12.06 -13.98
N GLY A 680 -1.54 -11.25 -14.20
CA GLY A 680 -1.03 -10.97 -15.55
C GLY A 680 -0.65 -12.24 -16.35
N ARG A 681 -0.12 -13.28 -15.71
CA ARG A 681 0.24 -14.54 -16.40
C ARG A 681 -0.95 -15.28 -16.98
N GLU A 682 -2.10 -15.21 -16.32
CA GLU A 682 -3.34 -15.83 -16.78
C GLU A 682 -3.94 -15.00 -17.92
N ARG A 683 -3.93 -13.67 -17.76
CA ARG A 683 -4.40 -12.75 -18.81
C ARG A 683 -3.57 -12.82 -20.09
N GLU A 684 -2.24 -12.90 -19.98
CA GLU A 684 -1.35 -13.05 -21.13
C GLU A 684 -1.52 -14.41 -21.82
N ARG A 685 -1.78 -15.48 -21.05
CA ARG A 685 -2.08 -16.82 -21.60
C ARG A 685 -3.38 -16.79 -22.40
N ASP A 686 -4.46 -16.30 -21.81
CA ASP A 686 -5.77 -16.25 -22.47
C ASP A 686 -5.72 -15.35 -23.71
N ARG A 687 -4.98 -14.24 -23.65
CA ARG A 687 -4.73 -13.38 -24.82
C ARG A 687 -3.97 -14.11 -25.93
N GLN A 688 -2.99 -14.94 -25.59
CA GLN A 688 -2.27 -15.77 -26.56
C GLN A 688 -3.15 -16.88 -27.15
N GLU A 689 -4.04 -17.48 -26.36
CA GLU A 689 -5.01 -18.48 -26.83
C GLU A 689 -6.08 -17.85 -27.75
N LEU A 690 -6.57 -16.65 -27.44
CA LEU A 690 -7.52 -15.91 -28.30
C LEU A 690 -6.89 -15.42 -29.61
N LEU A 691 -5.59 -15.12 -29.62
CA LEU A 691 -4.84 -14.74 -30.81
C LEU A 691 -4.32 -15.95 -31.60
N SER A 692 -4.47 -17.16 -31.07
CA SER A 692 -4.08 -18.38 -31.77
C SER A 692 -5.15 -18.75 -32.82
N PRO A 693 -4.79 -18.98 -34.09
CA PRO A 693 -5.76 -19.30 -35.12
C PRO A 693 -6.51 -20.57 -34.73
N THR A 694 -7.83 -20.47 -34.65
CA THR A 694 -8.72 -21.61 -34.41
C THR A 694 -8.35 -22.67 -35.44
N ARG A 695 -7.87 -23.84 -35.00
CA ARG A 695 -7.70 -24.99 -35.90
C ARG A 695 -9.07 -25.28 -36.48
N GLY A 696 -9.27 -24.88 -37.73
CA GLY A 696 -10.48 -25.20 -38.48
C GLY A 696 -10.74 -26.68 -38.36
N ILE A 697 -11.97 -27.02 -37.99
CA ILE A 697 -12.50 -28.38 -38.11
C ILE A 697 -12.17 -28.84 -39.54
N PRO A 698 -11.40 -29.91 -39.76
CA PRO A 698 -11.13 -30.36 -41.11
C PRO A 698 -12.45 -30.84 -41.72
N GLU A 699 -12.91 -30.15 -42.77
CA GLU A 699 -13.93 -30.70 -43.67
C GLU A 699 -13.44 -32.06 -44.19
N PRO A 700 -14.33 -33.07 -44.32
CA PRO A 700 -13.93 -34.40 -44.77
C PRO A 700 -13.51 -34.35 -46.24
N GLN A 701 -12.20 -34.41 -46.49
CA GLN A 701 -11.64 -34.50 -47.83
C GLN A 701 -11.87 -35.90 -48.41
N THR A 702 -12.63 -35.95 -49.50
CA THR A 702 -12.71 -37.07 -50.45
C THR A 702 -11.32 -37.41 -51.01
N PRO A 703 -10.97 -38.70 -51.16
CA PRO A 703 -9.62 -39.10 -51.54
C PRO A 703 -9.41 -39.01 -53.06
N GLU A 704 -8.55 -38.10 -53.51
CA GLU A 704 -8.00 -38.11 -54.87
C GLU A 704 -6.58 -38.71 -54.90
N THR A 705 -6.43 -39.63 -55.84
CA THR A 705 -5.34 -40.57 -56.11
C THR A 705 -4.04 -39.90 -56.54
N LYS A 706 -2.90 -40.33 -55.98
CA LYS A 706 -1.54 -40.10 -56.53
C LYS A 706 -1.09 -41.29 -57.40
N PRO A 707 -0.37 -41.06 -58.51
CA PRO A 707 0.10 -42.10 -59.40
C PRO A 707 1.39 -42.75 -58.88
N GLN A 708 1.45 -44.10 -58.89
CA GLN A 708 2.67 -44.87 -58.63
C GLN A 708 3.12 -45.66 -59.87
N ILE A 709 4.43 -45.68 -60.03
CA ILE A 709 5.21 -46.19 -61.15
C ILE A 709 5.29 -47.73 -61.12
N LEU A 710 5.25 -48.29 -62.33
CA LEU A 710 5.46 -49.67 -62.78
C LEU A 710 6.40 -50.57 -61.96
N SER A 711 5.93 -51.78 -61.65
CA SER A 711 6.68 -53.01 -61.93
C SER A 711 5.72 -54.20 -62.12
N GLN A 712 6.07 -55.07 -63.07
CA GLN A 712 5.25 -56.17 -63.61
C GLN A 712 5.26 -57.42 -62.72
N GLY A 713 4.15 -58.16 -62.69
CA GLY A 713 4.09 -59.58 -62.28
C GLY A 713 2.65 -60.09 -62.10
N PRO A 714 2.24 -61.26 -62.62
CA PRO A 714 0.88 -61.46 -63.10
C PRO A 714 -0.12 -62.17 -62.18
N MET A 715 -1.39 -61.74 -62.31
CA MET A 715 -2.67 -62.48 -62.38
C MET A 715 -3.06 -63.49 -61.29
N THR A 716 -4.15 -63.23 -60.54
CA THR A 716 -5.55 -63.67 -60.81
C THR A 716 -6.48 -63.39 -59.60
N PRO A 717 -7.83 -63.34 -59.79
CA PRO A 717 -8.73 -62.51 -58.97
C PRO A 717 -9.82 -63.28 -58.20
N ASN A 718 -10.67 -62.51 -57.48
CA ASN A 718 -12.01 -62.81 -56.88
C ASN A 718 -12.00 -62.65 -55.35
N GLN A 719 -13.01 -62.11 -54.64
CA GLN A 719 -14.40 -61.68 -54.87
C GLN A 719 -14.78 -60.90 -53.57
N VAL A 720 -15.36 -59.69 -53.59
CA VAL A 720 -16.81 -59.34 -53.58
C VAL A 720 -17.57 -59.56 -52.25
N ASN A 721 -18.30 -58.50 -51.86
CA ASN A 721 -19.45 -58.32 -50.94
C ASN A 721 -19.18 -57.96 -49.46
N LEU A 722 -19.58 -56.74 -49.00
CA LEU A 722 -20.93 -56.21 -48.70
C LEU A 722 -21.54 -56.86 -47.45
N ASP A 723 -21.73 -56.10 -46.35
CA ASP A 723 -23.01 -55.40 -46.07
C ASP A 723 -23.13 -54.79 -44.64
N SER A 724 -23.89 -53.68 -44.61
CA SER A 724 -24.85 -53.20 -43.57
C SER A 724 -24.51 -52.99 -42.06
N LYS A 725 -24.75 -51.72 -41.65
CA LYS A 725 -25.32 -51.13 -40.38
C LYS A 725 -26.24 -52.02 -39.50
N PRO A 726 -26.77 -51.60 -38.30
CA PRO A 726 -26.73 -50.29 -37.60
C PRO A 726 -26.55 -50.28 -36.04
N GLU A 727 -26.41 -49.06 -35.49
CA GLU A 727 -26.87 -48.45 -34.21
C GLU A 727 -27.11 -49.28 -32.92
N ARG A 728 -26.58 -48.76 -31.78
CA ARG A 728 -27.37 -48.35 -30.59
C ARG A 728 -26.55 -47.63 -29.50
N LEU A 729 -27.11 -46.48 -29.09
CA LEU A 729 -27.24 -45.91 -27.74
C LEU A 729 -26.36 -46.44 -26.59
N SER A 730 -25.52 -45.55 -26.03
CA SER A 730 -25.67 -44.96 -24.67
C SER A 730 -24.56 -43.95 -24.42
#